data_AF-A0A5B9W897-F1
#
_entry.id   AF-A0A5B9W897-F1
#
_cell.length_a   1.000
_cell.length_b   1.000
_cell.length_c   1.000
_cell.angle_alpha   90.00
_cell.angle_beta   90.00
_cell.angle_gamma   90.00
#
_symmetry.space_group_name_H-M   'P 1'
#
loop_
_entity.id
_entity.type
_entity.pdbx_description
1 polymer ?
#
loop_
_entity_poly.entity_id
_entity_poly.type
_entity_poly.pdbx_seq_one_letter_code
_entity_poly.pdbx_strand_id
1 'polypeptide(L)'
;MDLKRSAVRTAQQSARRAVTRALLVVIAAASGLCGGARAADDRIAFDLTRAIVVTPGTISPRERKAVELLVEDVARRSGVRWTVADGRTALDRRAQVVAVGRLSAAASFPPFAGLRDEAARPAPDAYRILARPSTSAVLIAGNDERGVLFGVGRLLREIRTGPGRVWLDRPLNIITGPAFPLRGHQLGYRPKTNSYDAWDLPRWERYIRDLAIFGTNAVELLPPRTDDSDESPHFPRPQMEMMVGMSRLLDEYGLDVWAWYPALEKDYNDGPTVARELEQWGEVFRRLPRLDAVYVPGGDPGHTPPAILIPFLGRVAEVLHRYHPKATLWVSPQGFPQPWLDEFLGILRTQPLPWLAGVVHGPQIRISAAELRRALPERYALRTYPDITHLQQCQFPVPDWDVAFSMTESRETINPRPMGEAAIFNYYQPGTIGFLTYSEGCNDDVNKFVWSGLGWDPHADVEDILRQYARAFLADPLADRFAKGLLALERNWQGPLRTNEGVERTLSLFQALEKEATPDVLGNWRFQQAVYRAYYDAYIRRRLLAETKIQDEALAALGTARAKGVDAAIAEAERGLARLYEVGPLDAIRARVRSLGDDLFASVRMQLSEPLHDAIAVDRGANLDTLDMPLTDRLWLRDRLAEARRIRDEPGRLAAVEAILHRTDPGPGGFYDDLGNLEKQPHLVRGLDYAADPDFRRSPYVGFGSRAGWPIAWCQNAQTLHDAPLSMRYEGLDASARYRVRITYAGDSFRNKIHLDAEGTPVHDWFQKPDPPMPVEFDVPASATADGRLELTWRQEPGKGRNGRGCQVAEVWLLRK
;
A
#
# COMPACT_ATOMS: atom_id res chain seq x y z
N MET A 1 69.77 19.26 -26.39
CA MET A 1 68.88 20.30 -26.92
C MET A 1 67.45 19.77 -26.93
N ASP A 2 66.63 19.87 -25.88
CA ASP A 2 66.80 20.01 -24.42
C ASP A 2 65.40 19.75 -23.79
N LEU A 3 65.21 19.24 -22.57
CA LEU A 3 66.09 18.60 -21.60
C LEU A 3 65.22 17.60 -20.78
N LYS A 4 65.63 16.33 -20.79
CA LYS A 4 65.68 15.36 -19.66
C LYS A 4 64.46 15.26 -18.69
N ARG A 5 63.78 14.09 -18.66
CA ARG A 5 63.99 12.91 -17.74
C ARG A 5 63.18 13.05 -16.42
N SER A 6 62.65 11.99 -15.79
CA SER A 6 62.67 10.51 -15.96
C SER A 6 61.35 9.91 -15.38
N ALA A 7 60.99 8.63 -15.35
CA ALA A 7 61.54 7.31 -15.75
C ALA A 7 60.30 6.40 -16.02
N VAL A 8 60.17 5.58 -17.08
CA VAL A 8 60.93 4.40 -17.55
C VAL A 8 60.55 3.06 -16.85
N ARG A 9 59.71 2.28 -17.56
CA ARG A 9 59.68 0.81 -17.79
C ARG A 9 59.57 -0.18 -16.61
N THR A 10 58.53 -1.03 -16.70
CA THR A 10 58.56 -2.45 -17.17
C THR A 10 57.12 -2.83 -17.59
N ALA A 11 56.79 -3.27 -18.83
CA ALA A 11 57.08 -4.57 -19.45
C ALA A 11 56.66 -5.73 -18.52
N GLN A 12 55.64 -6.56 -18.75
CA GLN A 12 54.96 -7.06 -19.96
C GLN A 12 53.41 -7.07 -19.73
N GLN A 13 52.49 -7.50 -20.61
CA GLN A 13 52.59 -8.13 -21.94
C GLN A 13 51.42 -7.70 -22.88
N SER A 14 51.64 -7.92 -24.18
CA SER A 14 50.72 -7.94 -25.35
C SER A 14 49.41 -8.74 -25.13
N ALA A 15 48.20 -8.37 -25.58
CA ALA A 15 47.68 -8.04 -26.94
C ALA A 15 46.49 -8.97 -27.24
N ARG A 16 45.50 -8.70 -28.11
CA ARG A 16 45.12 -7.52 -28.91
C ARG A 16 43.64 -7.72 -29.33
N ARG A 17 42.90 -6.60 -29.44
CA ARG A 17 41.86 -6.27 -30.45
C ARG A 17 40.99 -7.42 -30.98
N ALA A 18 39.68 -7.47 -30.70
CA ALA A 18 38.64 -6.57 -31.23
C ALA A 18 38.58 -6.50 -32.78
N VAL A 19 37.34 -6.69 -33.27
CA VAL A 19 36.81 -6.65 -34.66
C VAL A 19 36.72 -8.02 -35.36
N THR A 20 35.48 -8.54 -35.46
CA THR A 20 34.76 -8.76 -36.74
C THR A 20 33.27 -9.06 -36.44
N ARG A 21 32.38 -8.61 -37.33
CA ARG A 21 30.91 -8.76 -37.28
C ARG A 21 30.45 -10.18 -37.69
N ALA A 22 29.15 -10.39 -37.50
CA ALA A 22 28.28 -11.35 -38.19
C ALA A 22 28.21 -12.78 -37.64
N LEU A 23 27.08 -13.06 -36.97
CA LEU A 23 26.43 -14.37 -37.03
C LEU A 23 25.02 -14.16 -37.59
N LEU A 24 24.71 -14.82 -38.70
CA LEU A 24 23.40 -14.81 -39.35
C LEU A 24 22.68 -16.13 -39.04
N VAL A 25 21.36 -16.06 -38.99
CA VAL A 25 20.41 -17.13 -38.65
C VAL A 25 20.30 -18.16 -39.81
N VAL A 26 19.51 -19.24 -39.62
CA VAL A 26 18.91 -20.16 -40.64
C VAL A 26 19.73 -21.44 -40.93
N ILE A 27 19.22 -22.70 -40.82
CA ILE A 27 17.90 -23.26 -40.40
C ILE A 27 18.02 -24.79 -40.07
N ALA A 28 17.14 -25.31 -39.19
CA ALA A 28 16.59 -26.70 -39.08
C ALA A 28 17.50 -27.98 -39.10
N ALA A 29 17.04 -29.17 -38.69
CA ALA A 29 16.07 -29.62 -37.68
C ALA A 29 16.12 -31.16 -37.55
N ALA A 30 15.49 -31.68 -36.48
CA ALA A 30 15.01 -33.06 -36.30
C ALA A 30 16.02 -34.20 -35.94
N SER A 31 15.46 -35.17 -35.20
CA SER A 31 16.00 -36.52 -34.90
C SER A 31 17.01 -36.65 -33.76
N GLY A 32 16.51 -36.79 -32.53
CA GLY A 32 17.30 -37.06 -31.32
C GLY A 32 16.43 -37.43 -30.11
N LEU A 33 15.65 -38.51 -30.23
CA LEU A 33 14.76 -39.03 -29.18
C LEU A 33 15.53 -39.76 -28.06
N CYS A 34 14.87 -39.84 -26.89
CA CYS A 34 15.16 -40.72 -25.74
C CYS A 34 16.33 -40.35 -24.80
N GLY A 35 16.07 -40.43 -23.49
CA GLY A 35 17.11 -40.73 -22.49
C GLY A 35 17.53 -39.63 -21.51
N GLY A 36 16.89 -38.46 -21.50
CA GLY A 36 17.16 -37.41 -20.51
C GLY A 36 16.58 -37.72 -19.13
N ALA A 37 17.19 -38.65 -18.39
CA ALA A 37 16.81 -38.92 -17.01
C ALA A 37 16.98 -37.64 -16.17
N ARG A 38 15.90 -37.19 -15.52
CA ARG A 38 15.99 -36.18 -14.45
C ARG A 38 16.86 -36.78 -13.34
N ALA A 39 18.11 -36.34 -13.26
CA ALA A 39 18.88 -36.45 -12.03
C ALA A 39 18.16 -35.59 -10.97
N ALA A 40 17.33 -36.23 -10.15
CA ALA A 40 16.82 -35.61 -8.94
C ALA A 40 18.03 -35.30 -8.04
N ASP A 41 18.13 -34.06 -7.57
CA ASP A 41 19.14 -33.68 -6.59
C ASP A 41 18.74 -34.24 -5.23
N ASP A 42 19.07 -35.52 -5.02
CA ASP A 42 18.51 -36.36 -3.95
C ASP A 42 19.22 -36.16 -2.60
N ARG A 43 19.51 -34.89 -2.28
CA ARG A 43 20.08 -34.45 -0.99
C ARG A 43 19.01 -33.80 -0.12
N ILE A 44 18.13 -34.63 0.44
CA ILE A 44 17.25 -34.22 1.55
C ILE A 44 18.14 -33.92 2.77
N ALA A 45 18.44 -32.64 3.01
CA ALA A 45 19.42 -32.26 4.04
C ALA A 45 18.93 -32.51 5.48
N PHE A 46 17.61 -32.52 5.70
CA PHE A 46 17.00 -32.84 7.00
C PHE A 46 15.53 -33.26 6.85
N ASP A 47 15.23 -34.55 6.89
CA ASP A 47 13.85 -35.06 6.81
C ASP A 47 13.11 -34.92 8.17
N LEU A 48 11.85 -34.47 8.09
CA LEU A 48 10.91 -34.29 9.21
C LEU A 48 9.57 -35.03 8.97
N THR A 49 9.46 -35.81 7.90
CA THR A 49 8.21 -36.46 7.47
C THR A 49 7.60 -37.39 8.52
N ARG A 50 8.43 -37.97 9.40
CA ARG A 50 8.00 -38.85 10.50
C ARG A 50 8.27 -38.23 11.87
N ALA A 51 8.34 -36.91 11.96
CA ALA A 51 8.61 -36.25 13.22
C ALA A 51 7.47 -36.42 14.24
N ILE A 52 7.87 -36.54 15.50
CA ILE A 52 6.98 -36.43 16.66
C ILE A 52 7.24 -35.05 17.27
N VAL A 53 6.17 -34.30 17.57
CA VAL A 53 6.26 -33.04 18.30
C VAL A 53 6.32 -33.36 19.79
N VAL A 54 7.31 -32.81 20.49
CA VAL A 54 7.56 -33.14 21.89
C VAL A 54 7.57 -31.87 22.73
N THR A 55 6.78 -31.84 23.80
CA THR A 55 6.68 -30.66 24.69
C THR A 55 7.18 -30.99 26.09
N PRO A 56 7.49 -29.98 26.94
CA PRO A 56 7.70 -30.21 28.37
C PRO A 56 6.47 -30.86 29.00
N GLY A 57 6.65 -31.55 30.13
CA GLY A 57 5.56 -32.26 30.83
C GLY A 57 4.40 -31.36 31.31
N THR A 58 4.61 -30.04 31.33
CA THR A 58 3.57 -29.04 31.56
C THR A 58 3.80 -27.87 30.59
N ILE A 59 2.76 -27.48 29.85
CA ILE A 59 2.73 -26.30 28.98
C ILE A 59 1.45 -25.49 29.25
N SER A 60 1.50 -24.18 29.02
CA SER A 60 0.34 -23.30 29.15
C SER A 60 -0.69 -23.49 28.02
N PRO A 61 -1.91 -22.95 28.15
CA PRO A 61 -2.89 -22.95 27.07
C PRO A 61 -2.38 -22.30 25.77
N ARG A 62 -1.63 -21.19 25.87
CA ARG A 62 -1.06 -20.48 24.70
C ARG A 62 0.08 -21.26 24.05
N GLU A 63 0.95 -21.87 24.84
CA GLU A 63 1.97 -22.81 24.32
C GLU A 63 1.32 -24.00 23.59
N ARG A 64 0.18 -24.49 24.09
CA ARG A 64 -0.60 -25.54 23.43
C ARG A 64 -1.18 -25.08 22.08
N LYS A 65 -1.81 -23.89 22.03
CA LYS A 65 -2.31 -23.30 20.77
C LYS A 65 -1.20 -23.09 19.73
N ALA A 66 0.03 -22.77 20.15
CA ALA A 66 1.19 -22.71 19.26
C ALA A 66 1.60 -24.10 18.70
N VAL A 67 1.52 -25.16 19.52
CA VAL A 67 1.78 -26.54 19.09
C VAL A 67 0.67 -27.07 18.17
N GLU A 68 -0.59 -26.77 18.46
CA GLU A 68 -1.75 -27.08 17.59
C GLU A 68 -1.60 -26.41 16.22
N LEU A 69 -1.23 -25.12 16.20
CA LEU A 69 -0.92 -24.37 14.99
C LEU A 69 0.19 -25.05 14.16
N LEU A 70 1.29 -25.50 14.80
CA LEU A 70 2.38 -26.21 14.11
C LEU A 70 1.87 -27.49 13.42
N VAL A 71 1.16 -28.35 14.15
CA VAL A 71 0.69 -29.65 13.67
C VAL A 71 -0.37 -29.50 12.58
N GLU A 72 -1.32 -28.58 12.77
CA GLU A 72 -2.37 -28.30 11.78
C GLU A 72 -1.81 -27.74 10.47
N ASP A 73 -0.89 -26.76 10.51
CA ASP A 73 -0.39 -26.16 9.28
C ASP A 73 0.55 -27.11 8.53
N VAL A 74 1.32 -27.95 9.23
CA VAL A 74 2.08 -29.05 8.59
C VAL A 74 1.12 -30.04 7.91
N ALA A 75 0.07 -30.47 8.61
CA ALA A 75 -0.92 -31.39 8.04
C ALA A 75 -1.67 -30.79 6.85
N ARG A 76 -2.03 -29.49 6.91
CA ARG A 76 -2.69 -28.76 5.82
C ARG A 76 -1.81 -28.67 4.57
N ARG A 77 -0.51 -28.37 4.74
CA ARG A 77 0.43 -28.13 3.62
C ARG A 77 1.03 -29.39 3.00
N SER A 78 1.00 -30.53 3.69
CA SER A 78 1.69 -31.75 3.26
C SER A 78 0.86 -33.03 3.35
N GLY A 79 -0.28 -33.03 4.07
CA GLY A 79 -1.00 -34.24 4.45
C GLY A 79 -0.36 -35.05 5.59
N VAL A 80 0.84 -34.68 6.05
CA VAL A 80 1.55 -35.37 7.14
C VAL A 80 0.99 -34.95 8.50
N ARG A 81 0.53 -35.91 9.29
CA ARG A 81 0.05 -35.67 10.67
C ARG A 81 1.12 -36.07 11.67
N TRP A 82 1.80 -35.10 12.26
CA TRP A 82 2.68 -35.33 13.41
C TRP A 82 1.84 -35.61 14.67
N THR A 83 2.33 -36.50 15.52
CA THR A 83 1.76 -36.74 16.85
C THR A 83 2.41 -35.81 17.88
N VAL A 84 1.67 -35.45 18.93
CA VAL A 84 2.20 -34.69 20.08
C VAL A 84 2.42 -35.65 21.24
N ALA A 85 3.60 -35.60 21.85
CA ALA A 85 4.03 -36.46 22.94
C ALA A 85 4.73 -35.67 24.06
N ASP A 86 4.89 -36.29 25.23
CA ASP A 86 5.57 -35.65 26.36
C ASP A 86 7.11 -35.79 26.26
N GLY A 87 7.84 -34.92 26.96
CA GLY A 87 9.31 -34.91 26.98
C GLY A 87 9.98 -36.22 27.38
N ARG A 88 9.23 -37.18 27.96
CA ARG A 88 9.74 -38.49 28.39
C ARG A 88 9.63 -39.55 27.30
N THR A 89 8.74 -39.37 26.32
CA THR A 89 8.58 -40.34 25.21
C THR A 89 9.72 -40.27 24.17
N ALA A 90 10.57 -39.23 24.22
CA ALA A 90 11.70 -38.98 23.30
C ALA A 90 12.94 -39.89 23.53
N LEU A 91 12.78 -41.06 24.16
CA LEU A 91 13.91 -41.93 24.54
C LEU A 91 14.38 -42.89 23.44
N ASP A 92 13.62 -43.11 22.36
CA ASP A 92 14.08 -43.93 21.23
C ASP A 92 14.94 -43.10 20.27
N ARG A 93 16.23 -43.48 20.17
CA ARG A 93 17.31 -42.72 19.49
C ARG A 93 17.20 -42.71 17.95
N ARG A 94 16.07 -43.11 17.39
CA ARG A 94 15.81 -43.18 15.93
C ARG A 94 14.60 -42.35 15.47
N ALA A 95 13.82 -41.76 16.37
CA ALA A 95 12.70 -40.90 15.99
C ALA A 95 13.19 -39.53 15.48
N GLN A 96 12.55 -39.02 14.43
CA GLN A 96 12.64 -37.60 14.08
C GLN A 96 11.86 -36.80 15.15
N VAL A 97 12.41 -35.70 15.65
CA VAL A 97 11.84 -34.97 16.80
C VAL A 97 11.75 -33.48 16.52
N VAL A 98 10.60 -32.87 16.83
CA VAL A 98 10.45 -31.41 16.93
C VAL A 98 10.09 -31.05 18.37
N ALA A 99 11.08 -30.67 19.16
CA ALA A 99 10.91 -30.24 20.54
C ALA A 99 10.43 -28.78 20.60
N VAL A 100 9.35 -28.50 21.33
CA VAL A 100 8.71 -27.16 21.38
C VAL A 100 8.40 -26.77 22.83
N GLY A 101 8.86 -25.59 23.28
CA GLY A 101 8.51 -25.03 24.59
C GLY A 101 9.35 -23.81 24.95
N ARG A 102 9.23 -23.30 26.19
CA ARG A 102 10.12 -22.22 26.67
C ARG A 102 11.59 -22.65 26.76
N LEU A 103 12.51 -21.71 26.58
CA LEU A 103 13.96 -21.89 26.66
C LEU A 103 14.41 -22.44 28.03
N SER A 104 13.75 -22.03 29.12
CA SER A 104 13.97 -22.58 30.47
C SER A 104 13.69 -24.08 30.57
N ALA A 105 12.87 -24.65 29.67
CA ALA A 105 12.61 -26.08 29.58
C ALA A 105 13.45 -26.79 28.49
N ALA A 106 14.26 -26.07 27.70
CA ALA A 106 15.01 -26.65 26.58
C ALA A 106 15.99 -27.76 27.01
N ALA A 107 16.61 -27.63 28.18
CA ALA A 107 17.50 -28.63 28.75
C ALA A 107 16.77 -29.94 29.19
N SER A 108 15.44 -29.94 29.27
CA SER A 108 14.67 -31.15 29.59
C SER A 108 14.54 -32.12 28.42
N PHE A 109 14.83 -31.68 27.19
CA PHE A 109 14.81 -32.54 26.00
C PHE A 109 16.16 -33.26 25.83
N PRO A 110 16.22 -34.61 25.83
CA PRO A 110 17.48 -35.34 25.79
C PRO A 110 18.43 -34.97 24.62
N PRO A 111 17.96 -34.74 23.38
CA PRO A 111 18.82 -34.29 22.28
C PRO A 111 19.44 -32.90 22.49
N PHE A 112 18.95 -32.12 23.46
CA PHE A 112 19.35 -30.74 23.75
C PHE A 112 19.77 -30.51 25.21
N ALA A 113 19.89 -31.56 26.05
CA ALA A 113 20.14 -31.42 27.49
C ALA A 113 21.46 -30.69 27.87
N GLY A 114 22.44 -30.66 26.96
CA GLY A 114 23.68 -29.88 27.10
C GLY A 114 23.62 -28.47 26.52
N LEU A 115 22.46 -27.98 26.07
CA LEU A 115 22.29 -26.62 25.58
C LEU A 115 22.38 -25.65 26.75
N ARG A 116 23.50 -24.96 26.87
CA ARG A 116 23.65 -23.84 27.81
C ARG A 116 22.79 -22.67 27.36
N ASP A 117 22.41 -21.84 28.32
CA ASP A 117 21.71 -20.57 28.09
C ASP A 117 22.68 -19.50 27.56
N GLU A 118 23.29 -19.81 26.41
CA GLU A 118 24.17 -18.93 25.65
C GLU A 118 23.33 -17.87 24.95
N ALA A 119 23.01 -16.82 25.71
CA ALA A 119 22.54 -15.51 25.26
C ALA A 119 21.56 -15.56 24.06
N ALA A 120 20.43 -16.24 24.23
CA ALA A 120 19.23 -15.71 23.61
C ALA A 120 19.09 -14.25 24.04
N ARG A 121 18.81 -13.31 23.12
CA ARG A 121 18.54 -11.92 23.51
C ARG A 121 17.43 -11.96 24.58
N PRO A 122 17.62 -11.45 25.80
CA PRO A 122 16.65 -11.57 26.88
C PRO A 122 15.51 -10.55 26.71
N ALA A 123 14.91 -10.57 25.52
CA ALA A 123 13.80 -9.74 25.11
C ALA A 123 12.50 -10.59 25.12
N PRO A 124 11.33 -9.96 25.36
CA PRO A 124 10.04 -10.57 25.06
C PRO A 124 9.95 -11.01 23.59
N ASP A 125 9.05 -11.94 23.30
CA ASP A 125 8.76 -12.48 21.96
C ASP A 125 9.94 -13.24 21.29
N ALA A 126 11.16 -13.19 21.82
CA ALA A 126 12.36 -13.78 21.21
C ALA A 126 12.42 -15.31 21.31
N TYR A 127 13.16 -15.94 20.38
CA TYR A 127 13.27 -17.40 20.29
C TYR A 127 14.61 -17.90 19.72
N ARG A 128 14.83 -19.21 19.91
CA ARG A 128 15.91 -19.99 19.30
C ARG A 128 15.34 -21.19 18.54
N ILE A 129 15.84 -21.42 17.33
CA ILE A 129 15.62 -22.65 16.56
C ILE A 129 16.95 -23.35 16.33
N LEU A 130 17.06 -24.63 16.67
CA LEU A 130 18.28 -25.41 16.49
C LEU A 130 17.98 -26.82 15.96
N ALA A 131 18.45 -27.13 14.76
CA ALA A 131 18.45 -28.48 14.20
C ALA A 131 19.78 -29.20 14.50
N ARG A 132 19.69 -30.45 14.97
CA ARG A 132 20.83 -31.35 15.23
C ARG A 132 20.76 -32.56 14.30
N PRO A 133 21.53 -32.58 13.18
CA PRO A 133 21.50 -33.67 12.20
C PRO A 133 21.88 -35.03 12.78
N SER A 134 22.81 -35.06 13.75
CA SER A 134 23.25 -36.28 14.43
C SER A 134 22.17 -37.00 15.24
N THR A 135 21.05 -36.32 15.53
CA THR A 135 19.92 -36.87 16.29
C THR A 135 18.57 -36.65 15.61
N SER A 136 18.55 -36.20 14.35
CA SER A 136 17.34 -35.83 13.58
C SER A 136 16.32 -35.00 14.38
N ALA A 137 16.82 -34.08 15.22
CA ALA A 137 16.00 -33.31 16.16
C ALA A 137 16.05 -31.81 15.85
N VAL A 138 14.90 -31.13 15.92
CA VAL A 138 14.77 -29.67 15.89
C VAL A 138 14.25 -29.20 17.24
N LEU A 139 14.85 -28.15 17.80
CA LEU A 139 14.35 -27.43 18.96
C LEU A 139 13.73 -26.11 18.51
N ILE A 140 12.57 -25.78 19.07
CA ILE A 140 11.94 -24.46 19.07
C ILE A 140 11.84 -24.02 20.53
N ALA A 141 12.62 -23.01 20.92
CA ALA A 141 12.74 -22.54 22.29
C ALA A 141 12.42 -21.04 22.39
N GLY A 142 11.27 -20.69 22.95
CA GLY A 142 10.85 -19.29 23.17
C GLY A 142 11.29 -18.74 24.52
N ASN A 143 11.62 -17.45 24.62
CA ASN A 143 11.86 -16.81 25.93
C ASN A 143 10.59 -16.78 26.79
N ASP A 144 9.45 -16.57 26.15
CA ASP A 144 8.11 -16.54 26.75
C ASP A 144 7.11 -17.31 25.85
N GLU A 145 5.81 -17.21 26.15
CA GLU A 145 4.73 -17.89 25.41
C GLU A 145 4.65 -17.44 23.94
N ARG A 146 4.85 -16.15 23.66
CA ARG A 146 4.85 -15.60 22.30
C ARG A 146 6.12 -15.94 21.56
N GLY A 147 7.26 -16.03 22.25
CA GLY A 147 8.49 -16.59 21.70
C GLY A 147 8.31 -18.03 21.19
N VAL A 148 7.51 -18.85 21.88
CA VAL A 148 7.16 -20.20 21.38
C VAL A 148 6.32 -20.11 20.10
N LEU A 149 5.29 -19.26 20.08
CA LEU A 149 4.44 -19.02 18.90
C LEU A 149 5.24 -18.51 17.69
N PHE A 150 6.11 -17.53 17.87
CA PHE A 150 6.92 -16.95 16.79
C PHE A 150 8.07 -17.87 16.34
N GLY A 151 8.62 -18.68 17.25
CA GLY A 151 9.54 -19.76 16.90
C GLY A 151 8.87 -20.85 16.04
N VAL A 152 7.65 -21.25 16.38
CA VAL A 152 6.81 -22.12 15.53
C VAL A 152 6.57 -21.46 14.18
N GLY A 153 6.20 -20.18 14.16
CA GLY A 153 5.97 -19.41 12.95
C GLY A 153 7.18 -19.34 12.02
N ARG A 154 8.38 -19.12 12.57
CA ARG A 154 9.61 -19.13 11.78
C ARG A 154 9.95 -20.52 11.26
N LEU A 155 9.72 -21.60 12.03
CA LEU A 155 9.87 -22.95 11.47
C LEU A 155 8.91 -23.19 10.31
N LEU A 156 7.64 -22.78 10.43
CA LEU A 156 6.63 -22.90 9.36
C LEU A 156 6.97 -22.09 8.08
N ARG A 157 7.81 -21.05 8.17
CA ARG A 157 8.33 -20.31 6.99
C ARG A 157 9.56 -20.97 6.35
N GLU A 158 10.28 -21.80 7.11
CA GLU A 158 11.53 -22.46 6.71
C GLU A 158 11.35 -23.92 6.26
N ILE A 159 10.34 -24.64 6.75
CA ILE A 159 10.05 -25.99 6.26
C ILE A 159 9.66 -25.98 4.78
N ARG A 160 9.99 -27.06 4.11
CA ARG A 160 9.52 -27.42 2.78
C ARG A 160 8.47 -28.50 2.92
N THR A 161 7.44 -28.42 2.10
CA THR A 161 6.30 -29.34 2.12
C THR A 161 5.98 -29.81 0.71
N GLY A 162 5.70 -31.10 0.59
CA GLY A 162 5.12 -31.72 -0.59
C GLY A 162 4.14 -32.82 -0.18
N PRO A 163 3.43 -33.45 -1.13
CA PRO A 163 2.49 -34.53 -0.83
C PRO A 163 3.16 -35.65 -0.03
N GLY A 164 2.72 -35.84 1.22
CA GLY A 164 3.24 -36.84 2.15
C GLY A 164 4.67 -36.60 2.65
N ARG A 165 5.25 -35.39 2.53
CA ARG A 165 6.66 -35.12 2.87
C ARG A 165 6.89 -33.74 3.49
N VAL A 166 7.74 -33.68 4.52
CA VAL A 166 8.17 -32.45 5.21
C VAL A 166 9.68 -32.49 5.44
N TRP A 167 10.42 -31.44 5.10
CA TRP A 167 11.88 -31.39 5.28
C TRP A 167 12.41 -29.96 5.45
N LEU A 168 13.71 -29.83 5.76
CA LEU A 168 14.47 -28.58 5.65
C LEU A 168 15.60 -28.77 4.62
N ASP A 169 15.86 -27.75 3.80
CA ASP A 169 16.98 -27.74 2.84
C ASP A 169 18.36 -27.63 3.52
N ARG A 170 18.39 -27.22 4.79
CA ARG A 170 19.59 -27.18 5.63
C ARG A 170 19.22 -27.20 7.12
N PRO A 171 20.11 -27.68 7.99
CA PRO A 171 19.93 -27.54 9.43
C PRO A 171 19.87 -26.05 9.83
N LEU A 172 18.90 -25.69 10.67
CA LEU A 172 18.74 -24.32 11.18
C LEU A 172 19.54 -24.10 12.47
N ASN A 173 20.14 -22.92 12.62
CA ASN A 173 20.65 -22.39 13.89
C ASN A 173 20.33 -20.90 13.93
N ILE A 174 19.22 -20.55 14.55
CA ILE A 174 18.65 -19.20 14.59
C ILE A 174 18.51 -18.80 16.06
N ILE A 175 19.01 -17.63 16.43
CA ILE A 175 18.76 -16.97 17.73
C ILE A 175 18.37 -15.55 17.39
N THR A 176 17.13 -15.14 17.69
CA THR A 176 16.61 -13.85 17.25
C THR A 176 15.46 -13.37 18.12
N GLY A 177 15.27 -12.06 18.16
CA GLY A 177 14.17 -11.35 18.81
C GLY A 177 13.84 -10.10 18.00
N PRO A 178 12.61 -9.58 18.09
CA PRO A 178 12.15 -8.48 17.24
C PRO A 178 12.89 -7.18 17.54
N ALA A 179 13.05 -6.34 16.52
CA ALA A 179 13.59 -4.98 16.70
C ALA A 179 12.56 -4.03 17.34
N PHE A 180 11.28 -4.17 17.01
CA PHE A 180 10.21 -3.33 17.54
C PHE A 180 9.28 -4.11 18.48
N PRO A 181 8.97 -3.60 19.69
CA PRO A 181 8.08 -4.28 20.63
C PRO A 181 6.61 -4.27 20.20
N LEU A 182 6.15 -3.31 19.38
CA LEU A 182 4.81 -3.31 18.81
C LEU A 182 4.85 -3.59 17.29
N ARG A 183 4.17 -4.66 16.87
CA ARG A 183 4.10 -5.11 15.47
C ARG A 183 2.69 -5.59 15.19
N GLY A 184 1.81 -4.71 14.72
CA GLY A 184 0.39 -5.02 14.58
C GLY A 184 -0.29 -4.49 13.33
N HIS A 185 -1.52 -4.93 13.15
CA HIS A 185 -2.38 -4.57 12.01
C HIS A 185 -3.82 -4.36 12.49
N GLN A 186 -4.51 -3.35 11.94
CA GLN A 186 -5.94 -3.17 12.19
C GLN A 186 -6.73 -4.22 11.39
N LEU A 187 -7.71 -4.84 12.04
CA LEU A 187 -8.63 -5.81 11.45
C LEU A 187 -10.08 -5.32 11.70
N GLY A 188 -10.50 -4.34 10.88
CA GLY A 188 -11.80 -3.69 11.02
C GLY A 188 -12.95 -4.50 10.46
N TYR A 189 -13.75 -5.13 11.33
CA TYR A 189 -15.02 -5.76 10.95
C TYR A 189 -16.12 -4.68 10.80
N ARG A 190 -16.23 -4.09 9.60
CA ARG A 190 -17.18 -3.00 9.29
C ARG A 190 -17.55 -2.94 7.80
N PRO A 191 -18.75 -2.43 7.42
CA PRO A 191 -19.21 -2.37 6.03
C PRO A 191 -18.36 -1.50 5.08
N LYS A 192 -17.46 -0.66 5.62
CA LYS A 192 -16.51 0.15 4.83
C LYS A 192 -15.41 -0.69 4.18
N THR A 193 -15.17 -1.91 4.64
CA THR A 193 -14.11 -2.82 4.13
C THR A 193 -14.58 -3.65 2.95
N ASN A 194 -13.74 -3.77 1.93
CA ASN A 194 -14.02 -4.59 0.74
C ASN A 194 -14.05 -6.12 0.96
N SER A 195 -14.02 -6.62 2.20
CA SER A 195 -13.95 -8.08 2.48
C SER A 195 -14.15 -8.51 3.94
N TYR A 196 -13.76 -7.71 4.93
CA TYR A 196 -13.64 -8.17 6.33
C TYR A 196 -14.96 -8.32 7.07
N ASP A 197 -15.98 -7.55 6.71
CA ASP A 197 -17.36 -7.71 7.19
C ASP A 197 -17.95 -9.10 6.89
N ALA A 198 -17.56 -9.72 5.78
CA ALA A 198 -18.05 -11.03 5.36
C ALA A 198 -17.35 -12.23 6.04
N TRP A 199 -16.42 -11.99 6.98
CA TRP A 199 -15.58 -13.03 7.58
C TRP A 199 -16.12 -13.54 8.92
N ASP A 200 -16.18 -14.87 9.06
CA ASP A 200 -16.60 -15.55 10.29
C ASP A 200 -15.41 -15.81 11.24
N LEU A 201 -15.70 -16.24 12.48
CA LEU A 201 -14.65 -16.50 13.47
C LEU A 201 -13.63 -17.58 13.05
N PRO A 202 -14.01 -18.71 12.41
CA PRO A 202 -13.04 -19.65 11.82
C PRO A 202 -12.09 -19.01 10.80
N ARG A 203 -12.59 -18.13 9.92
CA ARG A 203 -11.76 -17.39 8.96
C ARG A 203 -10.86 -16.38 9.66
N TRP A 204 -11.37 -15.64 10.65
CA TRP A 204 -10.58 -14.74 11.48
C TRP A 204 -9.49 -15.46 12.25
N GLU A 205 -9.77 -16.61 12.87
CA GLU A 205 -8.75 -17.41 13.54
C GLU A 205 -7.66 -17.80 12.54
N ARG A 206 -8.01 -18.30 11.34
CA ARG A 206 -7.01 -18.64 10.33
C ARG A 206 -6.14 -17.45 9.92
N TYR A 207 -6.73 -16.27 9.74
CA TYR A 207 -5.99 -15.06 9.37
C TYR A 207 -5.09 -14.56 10.51
N ILE A 208 -5.56 -14.60 11.76
CA ILE A 208 -4.78 -14.29 12.96
C ILE A 208 -3.56 -15.23 13.07
N ARG A 209 -3.75 -16.53 12.81
CA ARG A 209 -2.65 -17.51 12.76
C ARG A 209 -1.63 -17.18 11.65
N ASP A 210 -2.10 -16.82 10.46
CA ASP A 210 -1.24 -16.42 9.33
C ASP A 210 -0.38 -15.20 9.69
N LEU A 211 -0.97 -14.16 10.26
CA LEU A 211 -0.26 -12.96 10.74
C LEU A 211 0.77 -13.30 11.84
N ALA A 212 0.39 -14.16 12.79
CA ALA A 212 1.25 -14.58 13.89
C ALA A 212 2.52 -15.30 13.40
N ILE A 213 2.48 -16.12 12.33
CA ILE A 213 3.69 -16.83 11.87
C ILE A 213 4.78 -15.91 11.29
N PHE A 214 4.44 -14.66 10.96
CA PHE A 214 5.39 -13.62 10.58
C PHE A 214 5.86 -12.73 11.73
N GLY A 215 5.28 -12.86 12.94
CA GLY A 215 5.69 -12.12 14.13
C GLY A 215 4.76 -10.97 14.54
N THR A 216 3.58 -10.85 13.94
CA THR A 216 2.51 -9.94 14.41
C THR A 216 2.21 -10.26 15.87
N ASN A 217 2.26 -9.26 16.76
CA ASN A 217 1.96 -9.43 18.19
C ASN A 217 0.76 -8.62 18.70
N ALA A 218 0.20 -7.73 17.88
CA ALA A 218 -0.96 -6.91 18.23
C ALA A 218 -1.98 -6.85 17.09
N VAL A 219 -3.26 -6.75 17.42
CA VAL A 219 -4.36 -6.52 16.48
C VAL A 219 -5.25 -5.41 17.01
N GLU A 220 -5.59 -4.45 16.16
CA GLU A 220 -6.54 -3.38 16.49
C GLU A 220 -7.91 -3.68 15.90
N LEU A 221 -8.90 -3.79 16.79
CA LEU A 221 -10.29 -4.04 16.46
C LEU A 221 -11.08 -2.73 16.46
N LEU A 222 -12.23 -2.75 15.79
CA LEU A 222 -13.18 -1.65 15.78
C LEU A 222 -14.41 -2.04 16.64
N PRO A 223 -14.83 -1.20 17.59
CA PRO A 223 -16.10 -1.36 18.27
C PRO A 223 -17.26 -0.89 17.37
N PRO A 224 -18.53 -1.17 17.76
CA PRO A 224 -19.70 -0.57 17.13
C PRO A 224 -19.68 0.96 17.22
N ARG A 225 -20.47 1.62 16.36
CA ARG A 225 -20.56 3.09 16.26
C ARG A 225 -19.19 3.74 15.96
N THR A 226 -18.63 3.37 14.80
CA THR A 226 -17.32 3.81 14.28
C THR A 226 -17.46 4.60 12.99
N ASP A 227 -18.29 5.67 13.01
CA ASP A 227 -18.73 6.50 11.85
C ASP A 227 -19.43 5.78 10.68
N ASP A 228 -19.41 4.45 10.69
CA ASP A 228 -19.99 3.55 9.70
C ASP A 228 -21.43 3.11 10.01
N SER A 229 -22.04 2.43 9.04
CA SER A 229 -23.29 1.68 9.26
C SER A 229 -23.08 0.58 10.30
N ASP A 230 -24.05 0.42 11.20
CA ASP A 230 -24.08 -0.68 12.19
C ASP A 230 -24.34 -2.05 11.53
N GLU A 231 -24.79 -2.08 10.27
CA GLU A 231 -25.15 -3.28 9.49
C GLU A 231 -24.41 -3.38 8.15
N SER A 232 -24.19 -4.62 7.68
CA SER A 232 -23.71 -4.99 6.33
C SER A 232 -24.57 -6.15 5.80
N PRO A 233 -24.86 -6.23 4.48
CA PRO A 233 -25.50 -7.41 3.89
C PRO A 233 -24.69 -8.71 4.09
N HIS A 234 -23.38 -8.61 4.33
CA HIS A 234 -22.49 -9.76 4.46
C HIS A 234 -22.22 -10.22 5.90
N PHE A 235 -22.61 -9.45 6.92
CA PHE A 235 -22.25 -9.73 8.31
C PHE A 235 -22.74 -11.13 8.76
N PRO A 236 -21.84 -12.10 9.06
CA PRO A 236 -22.26 -13.36 9.67
C PRO A 236 -22.73 -13.20 11.12
N ARG A 237 -22.40 -12.08 11.80
CA ARG A 237 -22.76 -11.76 13.19
C ARG A 237 -22.83 -10.24 13.45
N PRO A 238 -23.54 -9.79 14.49
CA PRO A 238 -23.46 -8.40 14.95
C PRO A 238 -22.02 -7.99 15.34
N GLN A 239 -21.64 -6.74 15.05
CA GLN A 239 -20.29 -6.19 15.27
C GLN A 239 -19.71 -6.51 16.66
N MET A 240 -20.49 -6.27 17.73
CA MET A 240 -20.01 -6.48 19.10
C MET A 240 -19.83 -7.97 19.44
N GLU A 241 -20.58 -8.89 18.83
CA GLU A 241 -20.37 -10.33 19.01
C GLU A 241 -19.12 -10.81 18.29
N MET A 242 -18.87 -10.26 17.09
CA MET A 242 -17.63 -10.53 16.35
C MET A 242 -16.41 -10.02 17.14
N MET A 243 -16.45 -8.77 17.62
CA MET A 243 -15.35 -8.16 18.39
C MET A 243 -15.02 -8.94 19.67
N VAL A 244 -16.03 -9.44 20.39
CA VAL A 244 -15.83 -10.33 21.56
C VAL A 244 -15.18 -11.65 21.16
N GLY A 245 -15.62 -12.25 20.04
CA GLY A 245 -15.04 -13.47 19.50
C GLY A 245 -13.57 -13.29 19.09
N MET A 246 -13.25 -12.22 18.35
CA MET A 246 -11.89 -11.88 17.93
C MET A 246 -10.99 -11.59 19.14
N SER A 247 -11.46 -10.83 20.13
CA SER A 247 -10.73 -10.58 21.38
C SER A 247 -10.37 -11.88 22.13
N ARG A 248 -11.29 -12.86 22.18
CA ARG A 248 -10.98 -14.20 22.72
C ARG A 248 -9.93 -14.95 21.89
N LEU A 249 -10.08 -14.97 20.56
CA LEU A 249 -9.11 -15.64 19.67
C LEU A 249 -7.70 -15.06 19.85
N LEU A 250 -7.57 -13.73 19.95
CA LEU A 250 -6.29 -13.06 20.17
C LEU A 250 -5.66 -13.44 21.52
N ASP A 251 -6.45 -13.53 22.59
CA ASP A 251 -5.98 -13.98 23.91
C ASP A 251 -5.48 -15.43 23.92
N GLU A 252 -6.14 -16.33 23.18
CA GLU A 252 -5.72 -17.74 23.02
C GLU A 252 -4.31 -17.88 22.39
N TYR A 253 -3.90 -16.91 21.57
CA TYR A 253 -2.53 -16.83 21.01
C TYR A 253 -1.61 -15.87 21.79
N GLY A 254 -2.10 -15.22 22.84
CA GLY A 254 -1.35 -14.23 23.62
C GLY A 254 -1.09 -12.91 22.90
N LEU A 255 -1.77 -12.65 21.77
CA LEU A 255 -1.66 -11.42 20.99
C LEU A 255 -2.41 -10.26 21.68
N ASP A 256 -1.83 -9.07 21.64
CA ASP A 256 -2.34 -7.89 22.34
C ASP A 256 -3.55 -7.31 21.58
N VAL A 257 -4.64 -7.04 22.30
CA VAL A 257 -5.89 -6.53 21.72
C VAL A 257 -5.95 -5.01 21.89
N TRP A 258 -5.94 -4.31 20.76
CA TRP A 258 -6.14 -2.88 20.68
C TRP A 258 -7.58 -2.58 20.22
N ALA A 259 -8.12 -1.43 20.60
CA ALA A 259 -9.36 -0.89 20.04
C ALA A 259 -9.15 0.52 19.47
N TRP A 260 -9.47 0.72 18.19
CA TRP A 260 -9.61 2.05 17.61
C TRP A 260 -11.02 2.54 17.93
N TYR A 261 -11.15 3.55 18.80
CA TYR A 261 -12.45 4.04 19.27
C TYR A 261 -12.52 5.57 19.14
N PRO A 262 -13.22 6.12 18.14
CA PRO A 262 -13.31 7.56 17.93
C PRO A 262 -14.31 8.25 18.87
N ALA A 263 -14.00 9.48 19.24
CA ALA A 263 -14.91 10.38 19.95
C ALA A 263 -15.81 11.12 18.93
N LEU A 264 -17.07 10.67 18.80
CA LEU A 264 -17.99 11.08 17.72
C LEU A 264 -19.00 12.17 18.10
N GLU A 265 -19.18 12.48 19.38
CA GLU A 265 -20.14 13.52 19.78
C GLU A 265 -19.67 14.92 19.40
N LYS A 266 -20.64 15.80 19.13
CA LYS A 266 -20.38 17.18 18.70
C LYS A 266 -19.86 18.07 19.82
N ASP A 267 -20.19 17.76 21.06
CA ASP A 267 -19.79 18.53 22.24
C ASP A 267 -19.54 17.62 23.45
N TYR A 268 -18.30 17.64 23.95
CA TYR A 268 -17.87 16.91 25.14
C TYR A 268 -17.78 17.79 26.40
N ASN A 269 -18.32 19.03 26.35
CA ASN A 269 -18.57 19.86 27.52
C ASN A 269 -19.92 19.55 28.19
N ASP A 270 -20.89 19.01 27.45
CA ASP A 270 -22.21 18.66 27.97
C ASP A 270 -22.14 17.44 28.91
N GLY A 271 -22.52 17.65 30.18
CA GLY A 271 -22.45 16.63 31.24
C GLY A 271 -23.24 15.35 30.92
N PRO A 272 -24.53 15.44 30.56
CA PRO A 272 -25.34 14.30 30.11
C PRO A 272 -24.75 13.54 28.92
N THR A 273 -24.28 14.25 27.89
CA THR A 273 -23.64 13.64 26.71
C THR A 273 -22.39 12.85 27.12
N VAL A 274 -21.52 13.44 27.94
CA VAL A 274 -20.33 12.72 28.42
C VAL A 274 -20.71 11.52 29.30
N ALA A 275 -21.72 11.63 30.16
CA ALA A 275 -22.16 10.51 30.99
C ALA A 275 -22.62 9.31 30.13
N ARG A 276 -23.42 9.58 29.08
CA ARG A 276 -23.85 8.57 28.11
C ARG A 276 -22.68 7.93 27.35
N GLU A 277 -21.73 8.76 26.89
CA GLU A 277 -20.54 8.27 26.18
C GLU A 277 -19.69 7.34 27.07
N LEU A 278 -19.44 7.74 28.31
CA LEU A 278 -18.66 6.94 29.27
C LEU A 278 -19.37 5.62 29.64
N GLU A 279 -20.70 5.61 29.69
CA GLU A 279 -21.49 4.38 29.87
C GLU A 279 -21.37 3.46 28.65
N GLN A 280 -21.53 3.99 27.43
CA GLN A 280 -21.41 3.18 26.19
C GLN A 280 -20.01 2.58 26.03
N TRP A 281 -18.96 3.37 26.21
CA TRP A 281 -17.58 2.90 26.13
C TRP A 281 -17.30 1.86 27.23
N GLY A 282 -17.82 2.09 28.43
CA GLY A 282 -17.74 1.14 29.55
C GLY A 282 -18.38 -0.21 29.25
N GLU A 283 -19.53 -0.24 28.57
CA GLU A 283 -20.19 -1.48 28.15
C GLU A 283 -19.36 -2.28 27.13
N VAL A 284 -18.73 -1.60 26.17
CA VAL A 284 -17.78 -2.24 25.23
C VAL A 284 -16.59 -2.83 26.00
N PHE A 285 -15.94 -2.04 26.86
CA PHE A 285 -14.78 -2.49 27.65
C PHE A 285 -15.12 -3.67 28.55
N ARG A 286 -16.28 -3.65 29.22
CA ARG A 286 -16.78 -4.72 30.10
C ARG A 286 -17.01 -6.04 29.36
N ARG A 287 -17.39 -5.99 28.08
CA ARG A 287 -17.71 -7.18 27.27
C ARG A 287 -16.49 -7.88 26.68
N LEU A 288 -15.37 -7.18 26.48
CA LEU A 288 -14.18 -7.73 25.85
C LEU A 288 -13.39 -8.64 26.81
N PRO A 289 -13.14 -9.92 26.48
CA PRO A 289 -12.32 -10.83 27.29
C PRO A 289 -10.89 -10.32 27.52
N ARG A 290 -10.32 -9.64 26.51
CA ARG A 290 -9.01 -9.02 26.55
C ARG A 290 -9.03 -7.66 25.84
N LEU A 291 -8.47 -6.65 26.48
CA LEU A 291 -8.20 -5.33 25.92
C LEU A 291 -6.92 -4.77 26.58
N ASP A 292 -5.87 -4.55 25.80
CA ASP A 292 -4.56 -4.07 26.28
C ASP A 292 -4.36 -2.57 25.98
N ALA A 293 -5.08 -2.04 25.00
CA ALA A 293 -4.98 -0.63 24.64
C ALA A 293 -6.21 -0.09 23.90
N VAL A 294 -6.45 1.21 24.05
CA VAL A 294 -7.45 1.97 23.29
C VAL A 294 -6.75 3.15 22.63
N TYR A 295 -7.03 3.36 21.34
CA TYR A 295 -6.57 4.51 20.56
C TYR A 295 -7.77 5.35 20.12
N VAL A 296 -7.74 6.64 20.47
CA VAL A 296 -8.73 7.63 20.05
C VAL A 296 -8.10 8.57 19.01
N PRO A 297 -8.56 8.58 17.74
CA PRO A 297 -8.13 9.57 16.77
C PRO A 297 -8.59 10.99 17.19
N GLY A 298 -7.75 12.00 16.93
CA GLY A 298 -8.13 13.41 17.11
C GLY A 298 -9.18 13.91 16.09
N GLY A 299 -9.32 13.20 14.97
CA GLY A 299 -10.35 13.44 13.97
C GLY A 299 -10.28 12.44 12.82
N ASP A 300 -11.24 12.57 11.90
CA ASP A 300 -11.48 11.62 10.79
C ASP A 300 -11.65 10.14 11.25
N PRO A 301 -12.73 9.84 11.99
CA PRO A 301 -13.82 10.72 12.43
C PRO A 301 -13.53 11.35 13.81
N GLY A 302 -14.43 12.23 14.25
CA GLY A 302 -14.23 13.12 15.41
C GLY A 302 -13.69 14.50 15.00
N HIS A 303 -13.89 15.51 15.86
CA HIS A 303 -13.42 16.88 15.62
C HIS A 303 -13.44 17.75 16.89
N THR A 304 -12.72 17.34 17.93
CA THR A 304 -12.80 17.97 19.26
C THR A 304 -11.50 18.74 19.59
N PRO A 305 -11.57 20.02 19.99
CA PRO A 305 -10.39 20.80 20.40
C PRO A 305 -9.62 20.12 21.56
N PRO A 306 -8.27 20.15 21.57
CA PRO A 306 -7.44 19.49 22.60
C PRO A 306 -7.84 19.82 24.04
N ALA A 307 -8.16 21.09 24.34
CA ALA A 307 -8.60 21.52 25.68
C ALA A 307 -9.87 20.82 26.19
N ILE A 308 -10.72 20.30 25.30
CA ILE A 308 -11.94 19.53 25.62
C ILE A 308 -11.66 18.01 25.47
N LEU A 309 -10.90 17.68 24.41
CA LEU A 309 -10.16 16.44 24.14
C LEU A 309 -9.71 15.70 25.40
N ILE A 310 -8.66 16.27 25.97
CA ILE A 310 -7.83 15.63 26.98
C ILE A 310 -8.59 15.38 28.31
N PRO A 311 -9.42 16.31 28.84
CA PRO A 311 -10.25 16.04 30.02
C PRO A 311 -11.33 14.97 29.82
N PHE A 312 -11.88 14.81 28.61
CA PHE A 312 -12.78 13.69 28.31
C PHE A 312 -12.02 12.36 28.35
N LEU A 313 -10.86 12.28 27.68
CA LEU A 313 -10.03 11.07 27.66
C LEU A 313 -9.53 10.63 29.05
N GLY A 314 -9.25 11.57 29.96
CA GLY A 314 -8.95 11.23 31.36
C GLY A 314 -10.08 10.43 32.03
N ARG A 315 -11.34 10.82 31.81
CA ARG A 315 -12.52 10.10 32.32
C ARG A 315 -12.71 8.76 31.60
N VAL A 316 -12.42 8.67 30.30
CA VAL A 316 -12.41 7.41 29.56
C VAL A 316 -11.38 6.42 30.15
N ALA A 317 -10.20 6.89 30.54
CA ALA A 317 -9.19 6.04 31.19
C ALA A 317 -9.69 5.45 32.53
N GLU A 318 -10.40 6.24 33.34
CA GLU A 318 -11.03 5.75 34.58
C GLU A 318 -12.14 4.70 34.32
N VAL A 319 -12.84 4.77 33.19
CA VAL A 319 -13.77 3.71 32.76
C VAL A 319 -12.99 2.47 32.30
N LEU A 320 -11.95 2.64 31.49
CA LEU A 320 -11.11 1.58 30.96
C LEU A 320 -10.46 0.76 32.09
N HIS A 321 -9.83 1.44 33.06
CA HIS A 321 -9.12 0.80 34.17
C HIS A 321 -10.03 0.10 35.18
N ARG A 322 -11.34 0.38 35.21
CA ARG A 322 -12.31 -0.39 36.01
C ARG A 322 -12.50 -1.82 35.51
N TYR A 323 -12.31 -2.06 34.20
CA TYR A 323 -12.48 -3.38 33.59
C TYR A 323 -11.14 -4.01 33.19
N HIS A 324 -10.20 -3.20 32.69
CA HIS A 324 -8.86 -3.63 32.26
C HIS A 324 -7.77 -2.78 32.94
N PRO A 325 -7.37 -3.08 34.19
CA PRO A 325 -6.49 -2.22 35.00
C PRO A 325 -5.07 -2.00 34.45
N LYS A 326 -4.66 -2.76 33.43
CA LYS A 326 -3.36 -2.63 32.75
C LYS A 326 -3.47 -2.03 31.34
N ALA A 327 -4.69 -1.76 30.87
CA ALA A 327 -4.89 -1.25 29.52
C ALA A 327 -4.38 0.19 29.39
N THR A 328 -3.87 0.53 28.23
CA THR A 328 -3.27 1.85 27.95
C THR A 328 -4.18 2.70 27.07
N LEU A 329 -4.25 4.01 27.33
CA LEU A 329 -4.96 4.96 26.47
C LEU A 329 -3.98 5.76 25.62
N TRP A 330 -4.33 5.94 24.34
CA TRP A 330 -3.54 6.59 23.30
C TRP A 330 -4.39 7.58 22.51
N VAL A 331 -3.76 8.64 22.01
CA VAL A 331 -4.44 9.68 21.21
C VAL A 331 -3.57 10.13 20.04
N SER A 332 -4.16 10.66 18.97
CA SER A 332 -3.42 11.31 17.87
C SER A 332 -3.87 12.76 17.67
N PRO A 333 -3.00 13.65 17.16
CA PRO A 333 -3.40 14.96 16.65
C PRO A 333 -3.95 14.89 15.21
N GLN A 334 -4.63 13.78 14.85
CA GLN A 334 -5.15 13.54 13.50
C GLN A 334 -6.13 14.64 13.08
N GLY A 335 -5.92 15.23 11.89
CA GLY A 335 -6.76 16.29 11.34
C GLY A 335 -6.68 17.64 12.06
N PHE A 336 -5.84 17.80 13.09
CA PHE A 336 -5.72 19.08 13.82
C PHE A 336 -5.15 20.20 12.93
N PRO A 337 -5.77 21.39 12.88
CA PRO A 337 -5.15 22.59 12.33
C PRO A 337 -3.98 23.04 13.22
N GLN A 338 -3.12 23.92 12.71
CA GLN A 338 -1.93 24.38 13.42
C GLN A 338 -2.19 24.83 14.87
N PRO A 339 -3.22 25.66 15.18
CA PRO A 339 -3.46 26.08 16.57
C PRO A 339 -3.81 24.94 17.53
N TRP A 340 -4.50 23.89 17.05
CA TRP A 340 -4.84 22.72 17.87
C TRP A 340 -3.64 21.79 18.05
N LEU A 341 -2.77 21.66 17.05
CA LEU A 341 -1.51 20.94 17.21
C LEU A 341 -0.62 21.62 18.25
N ASP A 342 -0.53 22.95 18.22
CA ASP A 342 0.26 23.73 19.18
C ASP A 342 -0.32 23.68 20.59
N GLU A 343 -1.65 23.75 20.74
CA GLU A 343 -2.34 23.55 22.03
C GLU A 343 -2.13 22.14 22.58
N PHE A 344 -2.32 21.10 21.76
CA PHE A 344 -2.12 19.69 22.15
C PHE A 344 -0.70 19.44 22.65
N LEU A 345 0.31 19.87 21.90
CA LEU A 345 1.71 19.75 22.31
C LEU A 345 2.03 20.62 23.54
N GLY A 346 1.36 21.77 23.68
CA GLY A 346 1.43 22.62 24.87
C GLY A 346 0.92 21.93 26.14
N ILE A 347 -0.25 21.29 26.07
CA ILE A 347 -0.83 20.49 27.16
C ILE A 347 0.14 19.37 27.54
N LEU A 348 0.62 18.56 26.58
CA LEU A 348 1.51 17.43 26.87
C LEU A 348 2.84 17.86 27.50
N ARG A 349 3.40 19.01 27.12
CA ARG A 349 4.64 19.56 27.73
C ARG A 349 4.43 20.06 29.15
N THR A 350 3.28 20.67 29.45
CA THR A 350 3.04 21.40 30.71
C THR A 350 2.31 20.57 31.76
N GLN A 351 1.54 19.56 31.34
CA GLN A 351 0.70 18.74 32.20
C GLN A 351 1.14 17.27 32.12
N PRO A 352 1.56 16.64 33.24
CA PRO A 352 1.77 15.20 33.29
C PRO A 352 0.41 14.49 33.31
N LEU A 353 0.13 13.69 32.27
CA LEU A 353 -1.09 12.89 32.13
C LEU A 353 -0.75 11.41 32.41
N PRO A 354 -0.78 10.94 33.67
CA PRO A 354 -0.31 9.59 34.02
C PRO A 354 -1.15 8.46 33.42
N TRP A 355 -2.37 8.75 32.96
CA TRP A 355 -3.25 7.81 32.27
C TRP A 355 -2.94 7.65 30.78
N LEU A 356 -2.18 8.58 30.18
CA LEU A 356 -1.85 8.59 28.76
C LEU A 356 -0.51 7.87 28.53
N ALA A 357 -0.53 6.73 27.83
CA ALA A 357 0.69 5.96 27.57
C ALA A 357 1.52 6.56 26.42
N GLY A 358 0.87 7.15 25.43
CA GLY A 358 1.56 7.68 24.27
C GLY A 358 0.67 8.32 23.22
N VAL A 359 1.31 8.73 22.14
CA VAL A 359 0.70 9.37 20.98
C VAL A 359 0.86 8.48 19.75
N VAL A 360 -0.11 8.56 18.84
CA VAL A 360 -0.10 7.83 17.56
C VAL A 360 0.21 8.80 16.42
N HIS A 361 1.15 8.45 15.54
CA HIS A 361 1.37 9.13 14.26
C HIS A 361 0.74 8.34 13.10
N GLY A 362 -0.05 8.97 12.24
CA GLY A 362 -0.71 8.35 11.10
C GLY A 362 -1.23 9.38 10.10
N PRO A 363 -2.27 9.05 9.31
CA PRO A 363 -2.88 9.97 8.34
C PRO A 363 -3.24 11.33 8.93
N GLN A 364 -3.26 12.36 8.07
CA GLN A 364 -3.77 13.70 8.39
C GLN A 364 -3.09 14.45 9.55
N ILE A 365 -1.93 14.00 10.02
CA ILE A 365 -1.09 14.76 10.96
C ILE A 365 -0.18 15.70 10.18
N ARG A 366 -0.17 16.99 10.55
CA ARG A 366 0.54 18.07 9.82
C ARG A 366 2.07 17.99 9.84
N ILE A 367 2.65 17.33 10.84
CA ILE A 367 4.11 17.17 10.99
C ILE A 367 4.52 15.70 10.83
N SER A 368 5.77 15.44 10.43
CA SER A 368 6.32 14.09 10.31
C SER A 368 6.43 13.38 11.66
N ALA A 369 6.59 12.05 11.66
CA ALA A 369 6.79 11.29 12.91
C ALA A 369 8.07 11.71 13.65
N ALA A 370 9.13 12.05 12.93
CA ALA A 370 10.39 12.54 13.52
C ALA A 370 10.25 13.95 14.15
N GLU A 371 9.41 14.82 13.59
CA GLU A 371 9.07 16.11 14.20
C GLU A 371 8.18 15.93 15.43
N LEU A 372 7.14 15.09 15.33
CA LEU A 372 6.27 14.78 16.45
C LEU A 372 7.07 14.15 17.60
N ARG A 373 7.98 13.20 17.33
CA ARG A 373 8.85 12.61 18.35
C ARG A 373 9.72 13.64 19.07
N ARG A 374 10.28 14.61 18.33
CA ARG A 374 11.08 15.72 18.91
C ARG A 374 10.23 16.68 19.74
N ALA A 375 8.96 16.88 19.39
CA ALA A 375 8.05 17.77 20.11
C ALA A 375 7.41 17.14 21.36
N LEU A 376 7.34 15.80 21.43
CA LEU A 376 6.73 15.04 22.52
C LEU A 376 7.71 14.76 23.67
N PRO A 377 7.33 15.03 24.94
CA PRO A 377 8.09 14.58 26.11
C PRO A 377 8.36 13.07 26.12
N GLU A 378 9.54 12.67 26.59
CA GLU A 378 10.01 11.26 26.60
C GLU A 378 9.07 10.31 27.34
N ARG A 379 8.32 10.81 28.34
CA ARG A 379 7.35 10.01 29.13
C ARG A 379 6.22 9.40 28.29
N TYR A 380 5.91 9.99 27.13
CA TYR A 380 4.87 9.51 26.23
C TYR A 380 5.53 8.75 25.09
N ALA A 381 5.18 7.47 24.94
CA ALA A 381 5.62 6.68 23.81
C ALA A 381 5.05 7.22 22.49
N LEU A 382 5.69 6.87 21.37
CA LEU A 382 5.19 7.16 20.03
C LEU A 382 5.07 5.84 19.27
N ARG A 383 3.90 5.56 18.71
CA ARG A 383 3.72 4.49 17.71
C ARG A 383 3.28 5.07 16.38
N THR A 384 3.48 4.30 15.31
CA THR A 384 2.94 4.64 13.99
C THR A 384 1.65 3.87 13.69
N TYR A 385 0.81 4.47 12.86
CA TYR A 385 -0.45 3.98 12.32
C TYR A 385 -0.48 4.31 10.81
N PRO A 386 0.40 3.67 10.02
CA PRO A 386 0.56 3.96 8.59
C PRO A 386 -0.62 3.40 7.78
N ASP A 387 -1.09 4.16 6.78
CA ASP A 387 -2.05 3.71 5.77
C ASP A 387 -1.38 2.78 4.75
N ILE A 388 -1.70 1.48 4.79
CA ILE A 388 -1.16 0.48 3.84
C ILE A 388 -2.18 0.03 2.79
N THR A 389 -3.42 0.56 2.85
CA THR A 389 -4.54 0.12 1.99
C THR A 389 -4.76 1.05 0.80
N HIS A 390 -4.56 2.37 0.98
CA HIS A 390 -4.94 3.34 -0.04
C HIS A 390 -3.80 3.79 -0.97
N LEU A 391 -4.17 4.16 -2.20
CA LEU A 391 -3.23 4.43 -3.31
C LEU A 391 -3.25 5.87 -3.80
N GLN A 392 -4.40 6.52 -3.66
CA GLN A 392 -4.62 7.93 -3.95
C GLN A 392 -5.47 8.52 -2.84
N GLN A 393 -5.44 9.85 -2.73
CA GLN A 393 -6.15 10.60 -1.68
C GLN A 393 -5.85 10.12 -0.24
N CYS A 394 -4.67 9.54 -0.02
CA CYS A 394 -4.25 8.89 1.22
C CYS A 394 -3.02 9.55 1.88
N GLN A 395 -2.43 8.86 2.87
CA GLN A 395 -1.16 9.25 3.49
C GLN A 395 0.05 8.96 2.58
N PHE A 396 0.09 7.79 1.93
CA PHE A 396 1.23 7.35 1.10
C PHE A 396 0.81 7.04 -0.34
N PRO A 397 0.53 8.07 -1.18
CA PRO A 397 0.16 7.88 -2.57
C PRO A 397 1.15 7.00 -3.34
N VAL A 398 0.67 6.30 -4.38
CA VAL A 398 1.58 5.61 -5.31
C VAL A 398 2.41 6.65 -6.06
N PRO A 399 3.76 6.60 -5.98
CA PRO A 399 4.60 7.57 -6.66
C PRO A 399 4.50 7.39 -8.17
N ASP A 400 4.35 8.52 -8.89
CA ASP A 400 4.32 8.57 -10.35
C ASP A 400 3.34 7.55 -10.99
N TRP A 401 2.14 7.44 -10.41
CA TRP A 401 1.07 6.55 -10.87
C TRP A 401 0.39 7.09 -12.13
N ASP A 402 -0.02 6.21 -13.05
CA ASP A 402 -0.71 6.60 -14.29
C ASP A 402 -2.21 6.85 -14.04
N VAL A 403 -2.76 7.93 -14.61
CA VAL A 403 -4.17 8.30 -14.49
C VAL A 403 -5.14 7.20 -14.98
N ALA A 404 -4.73 6.37 -15.92
CA ALA A 404 -5.52 5.23 -16.38
C ALA A 404 -5.75 4.20 -15.26
N PHE A 405 -4.79 4.01 -14.34
CA PHE A 405 -4.99 3.21 -13.15
C PHE A 405 -5.84 3.95 -12.11
N SER A 406 -5.52 5.21 -11.80
CA SER A 406 -6.31 6.03 -10.86
C SER A 406 -7.82 6.02 -11.15
N MET A 407 -8.21 6.15 -12.43
CA MET A 407 -9.60 6.18 -12.88
C MET A 407 -10.28 4.80 -12.90
N THR A 408 -9.54 3.70 -12.86
CA THR A 408 -10.10 2.34 -12.99
C THR A 408 -9.95 1.51 -11.71
N GLU A 409 -8.75 1.46 -11.14
CA GLU A 409 -8.46 0.79 -9.86
C GLU A 409 -8.99 1.56 -8.65
N SER A 410 -9.26 2.87 -8.78
CA SER A 410 -9.72 3.73 -7.69
C SER A 410 -8.74 3.75 -6.51
N ARG A 411 -9.18 4.07 -5.29
CA ARG A 411 -8.29 4.25 -4.12
C ARG A 411 -7.93 2.99 -3.34
N GLU A 412 -8.71 1.90 -3.45
CA GLU A 412 -8.70 0.77 -2.51
C GLU A 412 -8.72 -0.60 -3.25
N THR A 413 -7.77 -0.82 -4.17
CA THR A 413 -7.59 -2.11 -4.88
C THR A 413 -6.52 -3.00 -4.22
N ILE A 414 -6.41 -4.25 -4.67
CA ILE A 414 -5.39 -5.25 -4.27
C ILE A 414 -3.99 -4.67 -4.53
N ASN A 415 -3.22 -4.32 -3.51
CA ASN A 415 -2.07 -3.40 -3.66
C ASN A 415 -0.73 -3.91 -3.09
N PRO A 416 -0.15 -5.01 -3.59
CA PRO A 416 1.21 -5.41 -3.20
C PRO A 416 2.22 -4.32 -3.61
N ARG A 417 2.74 -3.57 -2.62
CA ARG A 417 3.76 -2.51 -2.79
C ARG A 417 5.03 -2.78 -1.97
N PRO A 418 5.59 -4.01 -1.97
CA PRO A 418 6.61 -4.44 -1.02
C PRO A 418 7.84 -3.51 -0.88
N MET A 419 8.32 -2.87 -1.95
CA MET A 419 9.45 -1.95 -1.88
C MET A 419 9.04 -0.56 -1.37
N GLY A 420 7.88 -0.05 -1.78
CA GLY A 420 7.29 1.18 -1.27
C GLY A 420 6.98 1.11 0.22
N GLU A 421 6.41 -0.01 0.67
CA GLU A 421 6.16 -0.27 2.10
C GLU A 421 7.45 -0.37 2.91
N ALA A 422 8.49 -0.99 2.37
CA ALA A 422 9.81 -1.00 3.01
C ALA A 422 10.44 0.41 3.10
N ALA A 423 10.22 1.27 2.10
CA ALA A 423 10.66 2.66 2.15
C ALA A 423 9.89 3.47 3.21
N ILE A 424 8.56 3.33 3.26
CA ILE A 424 7.70 3.95 4.28
C ILE A 424 8.15 3.50 5.68
N PHE A 425 8.31 2.19 5.90
CA PHE A 425 8.77 1.60 7.16
C PHE A 425 10.08 2.25 7.63
N ASN A 426 11.11 2.25 6.78
CA ASN A 426 12.44 2.75 7.12
C ASN A 426 12.44 4.26 7.44
N TYR A 427 11.59 5.04 6.79
CA TYR A 427 11.43 6.46 7.07
C TYR A 427 10.66 6.72 8.40
N TYR A 428 9.61 5.94 8.68
CA TYR A 428 8.66 6.22 9.77
C TYR A 428 8.98 5.56 11.12
N GLN A 429 9.68 4.42 11.15
CA GLN A 429 9.92 3.69 12.41
C GLN A 429 10.97 4.29 13.39
N PRO A 430 12.00 5.04 12.97
CA PRO A 430 13.00 5.58 13.91
C PRO A 430 12.39 6.44 15.04
N GLY A 431 12.74 6.12 16.29
CA GLY A 431 12.24 6.84 17.47
C GLY A 431 10.82 6.46 17.92
N THR A 432 10.27 5.37 17.39
CA THR A 432 8.94 4.82 17.76
C THR A 432 9.08 3.50 18.52
N ILE A 433 8.00 3.03 19.14
CA ILE A 433 7.90 1.67 19.70
C ILE A 433 7.50 0.62 18.66
N GLY A 434 7.38 1.03 17.38
CA GLY A 434 6.84 0.22 16.29
C GLY A 434 5.51 0.75 15.76
N PHE A 435 4.72 -0.15 15.19
CA PHE A 435 3.59 0.18 14.33
C PHE A 435 2.34 -0.66 14.62
N LEU A 436 1.20 -0.11 14.24
CA LEU A 436 -0.05 -0.84 14.08
C LEU A 436 -0.70 -0.34 12.77
N THR A 437 -0.61 -1.06 11.66
CA THR A 437 -0.99 -0.51 10.34
C THR A 437 -2.50 -0.31 10.18
N TYR A 438 -2.90 0.80 9.54
CA TYR A 438 -4.28 1.01 9.08
C TYR A 438 -4.52 0.17 7.82
N SER A 439 -5.55 -0.68 7.87
CA SER A 439 -5.91 -1.62 6.81
C SER A 439 -7.44 -1.71 6.73
N GLU A 440 -7.97 -1.76 5.50
CA GLU A 440 -9.42 -1.86 5.25
C GLU A 440 -9.81 -3.14 4.48
N GLY A 441 -8.95 -4.17 4.48
CA GLY A 441 -9.32 -5.46 3.92
C GLY A 441 -8.15 -6.41 3.71
N CYS A 442 -8.41 -7.44 2.91
CA CYS A 442 -7.38 -8.36 2.42
C CYS A 442 -6.65 -7.86 1.16
N ASN A 443 -6.99 -6.68 0.63
CA ASN A 443 -6.33 -6.07 -0.54
C ASN A 443 -4.84 -5.75 -0.28
N ASP A 444 -4.50 -5.37 0.95
CA ASP A 444 -3.13 -5.01 1.38
C ASP A 444 -2.37 -6.17 2.05
N ASP A 445 -2.84 -7.42 1.92
CA ASP A 445 -2.34 -8.57 2.67
C ASP A 445 -0.81 -8.74 2.63
N VAL A 446 -0.22 -8.65 1.43
CA VAL A 446 1.24 -8.73 1.23
C VAL A 446 1.97 -7.64 2.03
N ASN A 447 1.40 -6.44 2.12
CA ASN A 447 1.99 -5.31 2.81
C ASN A 447 2.07 -5.59 4.32
N LYS A 448 1.02 -6.18 4.92
CA LYS A 448 1.04 -6.60 6.34
C LYS A 448 2.24 -7.52 6.65
N PHE A 449 2.54 -8.47 5.76
CA PHE A 449 3.66 -9.40 5.94
C PHE A 449 5.04 -8.76 5.75
N VAL A 450 5.18 -7.80 4.84
CA VAL A 450 6.39 -6.98 4.71
C VAL A 450 6.63 -6.17 5.98
N TRP A 451 5.60 -5.46 6.47
CA TRP A 451 5.63 -4.70 7.72
C TRP A 451 5.99 -5.57 8.93
N SER A 452 5.35 -6.73 9.08
CA SER A 452 5.66 -7.69 10.16
C SER A 452 7.08 -8.25 10.07
N GLY A 453 7.56 -8.56 8.86
CA GLY A 453 8.94 -9.02 8.63
C GLY A 453 9.98 -7.97 9.00
N LEU A 454 9.80 -6.73 8.56
CA LEU A 454 10.68 -5.60 8.89
C LEU A 454 10.58 -5.18 10.37
N GLY A 455 9.39 -5.32 10.96
CA GLY A 455 9.18 -5.15 12.41
C GLY A 455 9.99 -6.12 13.27
N TRP A 456 10.23 -7.32 12.74
CA TRP A 456 11.12 -8.29 13.34
C TRP A 456 12.59 -7.94 13.10
N ASP A 457 12.97 -7.73 11.83
CA ASP A 457 14.34 -7.40 11.41
C ASP A 457 14.31 -6.30 10.32
N PRO A 458 14.65 -5.04 10.66
CA PRO A 458 14.66 -3.91 9.74
C PRO A 458 15.68 -4.03 8.59
N HIS A 459 16.58 -5.02 8.65
CA HIS A 459 17.57 -5.29 7.63
C HIS A 459 17.26 -6.57 6.82
N ALA A 460 16.09 -7.18 7.02
CA ALA A 460 15.65 -8.31 6.22
C ALA A 460 15.50 -7.95 4.74
N ASP A 461 15.94 -8.85 3.85
CA ASP A 461 15.65 -8.74 2.42
C ASP A 461 14.14 -8.89 2.19
N VAL A 462 13.54 -7.90 1.53
CA VAL A 462 12.12 -7.90 1.15
C VAL A 462 11.80 -9.08 0.24
N GLU A 463 12.71 -9.47 -0.68
CA GLU A 463 12.46 -10.63 -1.53
C GLU A 463 12.46 -11.94 -0.72
N ASP A 464 13.31 -12.07 0.31
CA ASP A 464 13.28 -13.21 1.25
C ASP A 464 11.95 -13.28 2.02
N ILE A 465 11.40 -12.14 2.48
CA ILE A 465 10.07 -12.08 3.12
C ILE A 465 8.99 -12.58 2.15
N LEU A 466 9.01 -12.11 0.89
CA LEU A 466 8.05 -12.52 -0.13
C LEU A 466 8.19 -14.00 -0.53
N ARG A 467 9.41 -14.53 -0.60
CA ARG A 467 9.66 -15.97 -0.84
C ARG A 467 9.15 -16.82 0.32
N GLN A 468 9.26 -16.35 1.57
CA GLN A 468 8.66 -17.00 2.73
C GLN A 468 7.13 -16.94 2.72
N TYR A 469 6.55 -15.81 2.32
CA TYR A 469 5.09 -15.61 2.20
C TYR A 469 4.50 -16.59 1.17
N ALA A 470 5.09 -16.62 -0.03
CA ALA A 470 4.64 -17.50 -1.10
C ALA A 470 4.77 -18.99 -0.73
N ARG A 471 5.85 -19.39 -0.04
CA ARG A 471 6.00 -20.76 0.47
C ARG A 471 4.97 -21.10 1.55
N ALA A 472 4.72 -20.18 2.48
CA ALA A 472 3.87 -20.45 3.63
C ALA A 472 2.38 -20.60 3.25
N PHE A 473 1.94 -19.82 2.26
CA PHE A 473 0.52 -19.71 1.92
C PHE A 473 0.13 -20.35 0.58
N LEU A 474 1.06 -20.55 -0.35
CA LEU A 474 0.79 -21.14 -1.68
C LEU A 474 1.44 -22.52 -1.81
N ALA A 475 2.64 -22.58 -2.40
CA ALA A 475 3.39 -23.81 -2.65
C ALA A 475 4.87 -23.49 -2.84
N ASP A 476 5.75 -24.34 -2.28
CA ASP A 476 7.21 -24.13 -2.36
C ASP A 476 7.78 -24.06 -3.79
N PRO A 477 7.37 -24.92 -4.77
CA PRO A 477 7.90 -24.85 -6.13
C PRO A 477 7.60 -23.54 -6.88
N LEU A 478 6.58 -22.79 -6.44
CA LEU A 478 6.18 -21.52 -7.05
C LEU A 478 6.79 -20.30 -6.32
N ALA A 479 7.39 -20.49 -5.14
CA ALA A 479 7.66 -19.40 -4.20
C ALA A 479 8.58 -18.29 -4.73
N ASP A 480 9.68 -18.66 -5.41
CA ASP A 480 10.62 -17.70 -6.00
C ASP A 480 9.98 -16.87 -7.13
N ARG A 481 9.27 -17.53 -8.04
CA ARG A 481 8.60 -16.88 -9.17
C ARG A 481 7.42 -16.01 -8.73
N PHE A 482 6.67 -16.45 -7.71
CA PHE A 482 5.57 -15.67 -7.16
C PHE A 482 6.08 -14.42 -6.43
N ALA A 483 7.14 -14.53 -5.62
CA ALA A 483 7.78 -13.38 -4.98
C ALA A 483 8.26 -12.33 -6.00
N LYS A 484 8.92 -12.78 -7.07
CA LYS A 484 9.33 -11.91 -8.20
C LYS A 484 8.13 -11.33 -8.96
N GLY A 485 7.03 -12.06 -9.02
CA GLY A 485 5.74 -11.59 -9.54
C GLY A 485 5.14 -10.45 -8.72
N LEU A 486 5.13 -10.54 -7.39
CA LEU A 486 4.68 -9.46 -6.51
C LEU A 486 5.51 -8.18 -6.68
N LEU A 487 6.83 -8.32 -6.74
CA LEU A 487 7.74 -7.20 -7.07
C LEU A 487 7.50 -6.63 -8.49
N ALA A 488 6.98 -7.44 -9.42
CA ALA A 488 6.67 -7.01 -10.78
C ALA A 488 5.32 -6.28 -10.87
N LEU A 489 4.32 -6.68 -10.07
CA LEU A 489 3.05 -5.96 -9.93
C LEU A 489 3.27 -4.52 -9.41
N GLU A 490 4.13 -4.34 -8.40
CA GLU A 490 4.49 -3.00 -7.92
C GLU A 490 5.10 -2.13 -9.03
N ARG A 491 5.95 -2.72 -9.89
CA ARG A 491 6.57 -2.01 -11.04
C ARG A 491 5.62 -1.76 -12.21
N ASN A 492 4.47 -2.44 -12.29
CA ASN A 492 3.46 -2.12 -13.32
C ASN A 492 2.89 -0.70 -13.13
N TRP A 493 2.87 -0.23 -11.88
CA TRP A 493 2.33 1.07 -11.47
C TRP A 493 3.31 2.24 -11.52
N GLN A 494 4.58 2.01 -11.86
CA GLN A 494 5.61 3.05 -11.85
C GLN A 494 5.76 3.67 -13.25
N GLY A 495 5.37 4.94 -13.38
CA GLY A 495 5.52 5.72 -14.61
C GLY A 495 4.46 5.48 -15.68
N PRO A 496 4.62 6.09 -16.88
CA PRO A 496 3.60 6.08 -17.94
C PRO A 496 3.26 4.67 -18.44
N LEU A 497 1.98 4.31 -18.37
CA LEU A 497 1.47 2.96 -18.64
C LEU A 497 1.61 2.58 -20.12
N ARG A 498 1.44 3.54 -21.04
CA ARG A 498 1.58 3.32 -22.49
C ARG A 498 2.93 2.69 -22.83
N THR A 499 4.01 3.24 -22.28
CA THR A 499 5.39 2.80 -22.52
C THR A 499 5.85 1.67 -21.60
N ASN A 500 5.11 1.34 -20.53
CA ASN A 500 5.49 0.29 -19.58
C ASN A 500 5.25 -1.13 -20.15
N GLU A 501 6.17 -1.62 -20.98
CA GLU A 501 6.19 -3.01 -21.46
C GLU A 501 6.37 -4.06 -20.35
N GLY A 502 6.72 -3.65 -19.13
CA GLY A 502 6.83 -4.54 -17.98
C GLY A 502 5.53 -5.29 -17.70
N VAL A 503 4.39 -4.61 -17.88
CA VAL A 503 3.05 -5.15 -17.64
C VAL A 503 2.77 -6.45 -18.40
N GLU A 504 3.16 -6.53 -19.68
CA GLU A 504 2.97 -7.73 -20.50
C GLU A 504 3.87 -8.90 -20.06
N ARG A 505 5.06 -8.59 -19.55
CA ARG A 505 5.97 -9.60 -18.96
C ARG A 505 5.44 -10.09 -17.61
N THR A 506 4.86 -9.21 -16.80
CA THR A 506 4.18 -9.55 -15.55
C THR A 506 2.99 -10.47 -15.81
N LEU A 507 2.11 -10.14 -16.77
CA LEU A 507 1.02 -11.02 -17.20
C LEU A 507 1.54 -12.39 -17.64
N SER A 508 2.56 -12.42 -18.51
CA SER A 508 3.13 -13.67 -19.04
C SER A 508 3.68 -14.58 -17.92
N LEU A 509 4.26 -13.99 -16.86
CA LEU A 509 4.72 -14.73 -15.67
C LEU A 509 3.56 -15.35 -14.91
N PHE A 510 2.49 -14.60 -14.65
CA PHE A 510 1.32 -15.10 -13.92
C PHE A 510 0.52 -16.14 -14.71
N GLN A 511 0.41 -15.99 -16.03
CA GLN A 511 -0.18 -17.01 -16.91
C GLN A 511 0.59 -18.34 -16.88
N ALA A 512 1.92 -18.28 -16.83
CA ALA A 512 2.74 -19.48 -16.66
C ALA A 512 2.54 -20.10 -15.26
N LEU A 513 2.46 -19.28 -14.21
CA LEU A 513 2.15 -19.74 -12.85
C LEU A 513 0.77 -20.40 -12.75
N GLU A 514 -0.28 -19.83 -13.35
CA GLU A 514 -1.64 -20.43 -13.41
C GLU A 514 -1.61 -21.80 -14.09
N LYS A 515 -0.90 -21.92 -15.21
CA LYS A 515 -0.78 -23.18 -15.96
C LYS A 515 -0.04 -24.28 -15.20
N GLU A 516 0.84 -23.90 -14.28
CA GLU A 516 1.64 -24.81 -13.44
C GLU A 516 1.01 -25.08 -12.07
N ALA A 517 0.00 -24.29 -11.66
CA ALA A 517 -0.65 -24.37 -10.36
C ALA A 517 -1.52 -25.63 -10.19
N THR A 518 -1.56 -26.15 -8.97
CA THR A 518 -2.52 -27.19 -8.58
C THR A 518 -3.91 -26.58 -8.33
N PRO A 519 -5.00 -27.38 -8.32
CA PRO A 519 -6.33 -26.89 -7.95
C PRO A 519 -6.37 -26.14 -6.61
N ASP A 520 -5.62 -26.61 -5.61
CA ASP A 520 -5.52 -25.96 -4.29
C ASP A 520 -4.89 -24.56 -4.36
N VAL A 521 -3.92 -24.35 -5.27
CA VAL A 521 -3.31 -23.02 -5.50
C VAL A 521 -4.23 -22.13 -6.33
N LEU A 522 -4.93 -22.68 -7.33
CA LEU A 522 -5.91 -21.94 -8.12
C LEU A 522 -7.12 -21.47 -7.28
N GLY A 523 -7.52 -22.25 -6.28
CA GLY A 523 -8.54 -21.86 -5.29
C GLY A 523 -8.02 -20.96 -4.16
N ASN A 524 -6.73 -20.60 -4.14
CA ASN A 524 -6.14 -19.79 -3.08
C ASN A 524 -6.29 -18.31 -3.38
N TRP A 525 -6.99 -17.58 -2.52
CA TRP A 525 -7.28 -16.16 -2.71
C TRP A 525 -6.04 -15.27 -2.84
N ARG A 526 -4.92 -15.60 -2.18
CA ARG A 526 -3.65 -14.85 -2.31
C ARG A 526 -3.03 -15.01 -3.70
N PHE A 527 -3.21 -16.18 -4.32
CA PHE A 527 -2.79 -16.43 -5.69
C PHE A 527 -3.73 -15.71 -6.67
N GLN A 528 -5.05 -15.86 -6.47
CA GLN A 528 -6.09 -15.21 -7.27
C GLN A 528 -5.93 -13.68 -7.28
N GLN A 529 -5.62 -13.06 -6.15
CA GLN A 529 -5.37 -11.62 -6.05
C GLN A 529 -4.22 -11.15 -6.97
N ALA A 530 -3.08 -11.86 -6.95
CA ALA A 530 -1.93 -11.50 -7.77
C ALA A 530 -2.18 -11.75 -9.27
N VAL A 531 -2.90 -12.83 -9.61
CA VAL A 531 -3.34 -13.11 -10.99
C VAL A 531 -4.33 -12.05 -11.48
N TYR A 532 -5.34 -11.71 -10.66
CA TYR A 532 -6.31 -10.66 -10.94
C TYR A 532 -5.60 -9.35 -11.30
N ARG A 533 -4.63 -8.91 -10.48
CA ARG A 533 -3.87 -7.69 -10.75
C ARG A 533 -3.04 -7.76 -12.03
N ALA A 534 -2.38 -8.89 -12.31
CA ALA A 534 -1.63 -9.06 -13.56
C ALA A 534 -2.53 -8.98 -14.81
N TYR A 535 -3.75 -9.51 -14.73
CA TYR A 535 -4.76 -9.44 -15.79
C TYR A 535 -5.38 -8.05 -15.93
N TYR A 536 -5.70 -7.39 -14.81
CA TYR A 536 -6.24 -6.04 -14.77
C TYR A 536 -5.25 -5.05 -15.41
N ASP A 537 -4.00 -5.07 -14.96
CA ASP A 537 -2.96 -4.14 -15.43
C ASP A 537 -2.75 -4.23 -16.95
N ALA A 538 -2.66 -5.45 -17.47
CA ALA A 538 -2.50 -5.69 -18.89
C ALA A 538 -3.76 -5.31 -19.70
N TYR A 539 -4.96 -5.50 -19.15
CA TYR A 539 -6.18 -5.05 -19.80
C TYR A 539 -6.25 -3.52 -19.90
N ILE A 540 -5.99 -2.79 -18.81
CA ILE A 540 -5.96 -1.32 -18.81
C ILE A 540 -4.91 -0.81 -19.78
N ARG A 541 -3.68 -1.37 -19.77
CA ARG A 541 -2.62 -0.97 -20.71
C ARG A 541 -3.03 -1.16 -22.17
N ARG A 542 -3.55 -2.34 -22.52
CA ARG A 542 -3.97 -2.64 -23.90
C ARG A 542 -5.14 -1.75 -24.33
N ARG A 543 -6.08 -1.47 -23.43
CA ARG A 543 -7.19 -0.55 -23.70
C ARG A 543 -6.69 0.87 -23.90
N LEU A 544 -5.81 1.39 -23.05
CA LEU A 544 -5.21 2.72 -23.18
C LEU A 544 -4.52 2.92 -24.53
N LEU A 545 -3.76 1.92 -25.00
CA LEU A 545 -3.14 1.94 -26.33
C LEU A 545 -4.18 1.98 -27.47
N ALA A 546 -5.26 1.21 -27.37
CA ALA A 546 -6.33 1.17 -28.38
C ALA A 546 -7.17 2.46 -28.38
N GLU A 547 -7.60 2.94 -27.21
CA GLU A 547 -8.34 4.20 -27.04
C GLU A 547 -7.53 5.39 -27.54
N THR A 548 -6.22 5.46 -27.21
CA THR A 548 -5.41 6.60 -27.65
C THR A 548 -5.25 6.62 -29.16
N LYS A 549 -5.00 5.47 -29.80
CA LYS A 549 -4.96 5.39 -31.27
C LYS A 549 -6.25 5.88 -31.91
N ILE A 550 -7.41 5.55 -31.33
CA ILE A 550 -8.72 5.99 -31.83
C ILE A 550 -8.93 7.49 -31.62
N GLN A 551 -8.44 8.07 -30.51
CA GLN A 551 -8.41 9.53 -30.30
C GLN A 551 -7.49 10.22 -31.33
N ASP A 552 -6.27 9.70 -31.55
CA ASP A 552 -5.32 10.26 -32.51
C ASP A 552 -5.88 10.24 -33.94
N GLU A 553 -6.55 9.16 -34.35
CA GLU A 553 -7.27 9.06 -35.63
C GLU A 553 -8.43 10.07 -35.73
N ALA A 554 -9.19 10.30 -34.64
CA ALA A 554 -10.27 11.28 -34.61
C ALA A 554 -9.75 12.72 -34.71
N LEU A 555 -8.67 13.06 -33.99
CA LEU A 555 -8.01 14.37 -34.08
C LEU A 555 -7.43 14.61 -35.49
N ALA A 556 -6.82 13.59 -36.10
CA ALA A 556 -6.35 13.67 -37.48
C ALA A 556 -7.49 13.92 -38.49
N ALA A 557 -8.66 13.31 -38.29
CA ALA A 557 -9.84 13.57 -39.11
C ALA A 557 -10.31 15.04 -38.97
N LEU A 558 -10.36 15.57 -37.74
CA LEU A 558 -10.68 16.99 -37.47
C LEU A 558 -9.70 17.96 -38.14
N GLY A 559 -8.41 17.63 -38.18
CA GLY A 559 -7.39 18.39 -38.91
C GLY A 559 -7.66 18.54 -40.42
N THR A 560 -8.55 17.73 -41.00
CA THR A 560 -8.96 17.86 -42.41
C THR A 560 -10.13 18.83 -42.65
N ALA A 561 -10.68 19.46 -41.61
CA ALA A 561 -11.86 20.33 -41.68
C ALA A 561 -11.74 21.46 -42.73
N ARG A 562 -10.58 22.10 -42.86
CA ARG A 562 -10.34 23.15 -43.88
C ARG A 562 -10.43 22.64 -45.32
N ALA A 563 -10.16 21.36 -45.56
CA ALA A 563 -10.11 20.76 -46.89
C ALA A 563 -11.41 20.00 -47.24
N LYS A 564 -12.06 19.36 -46.27
CA LYS A 564 -13.28 18.56 -46.46
C LYS A 564 -14.59 19.26 -46.05
N GLY A 565 -14.50 20.42 -45.38
CA GLY A 565 -15.62 21.05 -44.68
C GLY A 565 -15.80 20.50 -43.26
N VAL A 566 -16.28 21.34 -42.34
CA VAL A 566 -16.32 21.01 -40.91
C VAL A 566 -17.25 19.84 -40.61
N ASP A 567 -18.46 19.84 -41.18
CA ASP A 567 -19.44 18.77 -40.92
C ASP A 567 -18.96 17.37 -41.31
N ALA A 568 -18.18 17.27 -42.40
CA ALA A 568 -17.62 16.01 -42.88
C ALA A 568 -16.50 15.51 -41.96
N ALA A 569 -15.60 16.41 -41.53
CA ALA A 569 -14.53 16.09 -40.59
C ALA A 569 -15.06 15.69 -39.21
N ILE A 570 -16.07 16.40 -38.68
CA ILE A 570 -16.74 16.03 -37.43
C ILE A 570 -17.40 14.65 -37.57
N ALA A 571 -18.13 14.39 -38.66
CA ALA A 571 -18.79 13.09 -38.86
C ALA A 571 -17.77 11.93 -39.00
N GLU A 572 -16.59 12.19 -39.57
CA GLU A 572 -15.49 11.21 -39.65
C GLU A 572 -14.88 10.92 -38.27
N ALA A 573 -14.64 11.96 -37.47
CA ALA A 573 -14.18 11.82 -36.09
C ALA A 573 -15.20 11.08 -35.20
N GLU A 574 -16.49 11.42 -35.27
CA GLU A 574 -17.57 10.76 -34.51
C GLU A 574 -17.67 9.26 -34.86
N ARG A 575 -17.62 8.89 -36.14
CA ARG A 575 -17.54 7.48 -36.56
C ARG A 575 -16.27 6.81 -36.02
N GLY A 576 -15.14 7.51 -36.06
CA GLY A 576 -13.87 7.05 -35.51
C GLY A 576 -13.97 6.66 -34.04
N LEU A 577 -14.52 7.56 -33.20
CA LEU A 577 -14.71 7.39 -31.76
C LEU A 577 -15.77 6.34 -31.39
N ALA A 578 -16.73 6.06 -32.27
CA ALA A 578 -17.79 5.07 -32.06
C ALA A 578 -17.30 3.62 -32.15
N ARG A 579 -16.24 3.33 -32.92
CA ARG A 579 -15.66 1.97 -33.10
C ARG A 579 -15.19 1.30 -31.81
N LEU A 580 -15.02 2.05 -30.72
CA LEU A 580 -14.56 1.51 -29.43
C LEU A 580 -15.48 0.41 -28.86
N TYR A 581 -16.74 0.36 -29.31
CA TYR A 581 -17.76 -0.56 -28.82
C TYR A 581 -17.97 -1.79 -29.72
N GLU A 582 -17.15 -1.97 -30.75
CA GLU A 582 -17.15 -3.19 -31.57
C GLU A 582 -16.44 -4.34 -30.83
N VAL A 583 -17.00 -5.55 -30.90
CA VAL A 583 -16.45 -6.78 -30.29
C VAL A 583 -15.00 -6.97 -30.72
N GLY A 584 -14.09 -7.12 -29.76
CA GLY A 584 -12.68 -6.81 -29.97
C GLY A 584 -11.69 -7.78 -29.31
N PRO A 585 -10.38 -7.65 -29.63
CA PRO A 585 -9.34 -8.56 -29.13
C PRO A 585 -9.11 -8.50 -27.61
N LEU A 586 -9.82 -7.59 -26.90
CA LEU A 586 -9.72 -7.43 -25.45
C LEU A 586 -10.81 -8.17 -24.67
N ASP A 587 -11.84 -8.72 -25.33
CA ASP A 587 -12.97 -9.34 -24.63
C ASP A 587 -12.56 -10.57 -23.81
N ALA A 588 -11.59 -11.36 -24.28
CA ALA A 588 -11.10 -12.53 -23.55
C ALA A 588 -10.37 -12.17 -22.24
N ILE A 589 -9.53 -11.12 -22.25
CA ILE A 589 -8.83 -10.68 -21.04
C ILE A 589 -9.79 -9.97 -20.07
N ARG A 590 -10.73 -9.17 -20.60
CA ARG A 590 -11.81 -8.52 -19.82
C ARG A 590 -12.72 -9.54 -19.13
N ALA A 591 -13.11 -10.60 -19.84
CA ALA A 591 -13.89 -11.70 -19.27
C ALA A 591 -13.12 -12.44 -18.18
N ARG A 592 -11.80 -12.65 -18.33
CA ARG A 592 -10.98 -13.27 -17.27
C ARG A 592 -10.83 -12.38 -16.04
N VAL A 593 -10.71 -11.05 -16.20
CA VAL A 593 -10.72 -10.10 -15.05
C VAL A 593 -12.04 -10.20 -14.28
N ARG A 594 -13.19 -10.23 -14.97
CA ARG A 594 -14.51 -10.37 -14.32
C ARG A 594 -14.64 -11.72 -13.60
N SER A 595 -14.31 -12.83 -14.27
CA SER A 595 -14.30 -14.18 -13.65
C SER A 595 -13.37 -14.29 -12.43
N LEU A 596 -12.20 -13.65 -12.45
CA LEU A 596 -11.30 -13.62 -11.28
C LEU A 596 -11.89 -12.81 -10.12
N GLY A 597 -12.76 -11.85 -10.40
CA GLY A 597 -13.54 -11.15 -9.38
C GLY A 597 -14.53 -12.08 -8.69
N ASP A 598 -15.30 -12.85 -9.47
CA ASP A 598 -16.23 -13.86 -8.94
C ASP A 598 -15.47 -14.94 -8.12
N ASP A 599 -14.31 -15.39 -8.62
CA ASP A 599 -13.42 -16.34 -7.93
C ASP A 599 -12.96 -15.80 -6.56
N LEU A 600 -12.62 -14.50 -6.47
CA LEU A 600 -12.21 -13.82 -5.24
C LEU A 600 -13.37 -13.58 -4.26
N PHE A 601 -14.57 -13.27 -4.76
CA PHE A 601 -15.75 -13.21 -3.91
C PHE A 601 -16.11 -14.59 -3.32
N ALA A 602 -16.00 -15.65 -4.11
CA ALA A 602 -16.22 -17.01 -3.65
C ALA A 602 -15.17 -17.47 -2.62
N SER A 603 -13.88 -17.19 -2.85
CA SER A 603 -12.78 -17.67 -2.00
C SER A 603 -12.62 -16.85 -0.71
N VAL A 604 -12.56 -15.51 -0.81
CA VAL A 604 -12.23 -14.60 0.31
C VAL A 604 -13.28 -13.53 0.59
N ARG A 605 -14.40 -13.52 -0.14
CA ARG A 605 -15.46 -12.49 -0.04
C ARG A 605 -14.99 -11.10 -0.44
N MET A 606 -14.09 -10.99 -1.42
CA MET A 606 -13.66 -9.69 -1.93
C MET A 606 -14.75 -9.04 -2.78
N GLN A 607 -15.18 -7.84 -2.37
CA GLN A 607 -16.32 -7.12 -2.95
C GLN A 607 -15.85 -6.17 -4.05
N LEU A 608 -15.68 -6.70 -5.26
CA LEU A 608 -15.09 -5.94 -6.39
C LEU A 608 -16.12 -5.27 -7.32
N SER A 609 -17.42 -5.29 -6.98
CA SER A 609 -18.51 -4.70 -7.76
C SER A 609 -19.73 -4.45 -6.87
N GLU A 610 -20.37 -3.29 -6.99
CA GLU A 610 -21.60 -2.93 -6.27
C GLU A 610 -22.75 -3.89 -6.65
N PRO A 611 -23.15 -4.08 -7.93
CA PRO A 611 -24.27 -4.94 -8.31
C PRO A 611 -24.01 -6.46 -8.27
N LEU A 612 -22.76 -6.92 -8.19
CA LEU A 612 -22.42 -8.36 -8.21
C LEU A 612 -21.98 -8.90 -6.85
N HIS A 613 -21.39 -8.06 -6.00
CA HIS A 613 -20.76 -8.47 -4.74
C HIS A 613 -21.23 -7.63 -3.53
N ASP A 614 -22.25 -6.79 -3.72
CA ASP A 614 -22.78 -5.83 -2.75
C ASP A 614 -21.69 -4.92 -2.13
N ALA A 615 -20.69 -4.53 -2.93
CA ALA A 615 -19.68 -3.56 -2.52
C ALA A 615 -20.33 -2.21 -2.20
N ILE A 616 -19.82 -1.49 -1.20
CA ILE A 616 -20.44 -0.24 -0.74
C ILE A 616 -20.25 0.95 -1.70
N ALA A 617 -19.13 1.00 -2.45
CA ALA A 617 -18.84 2.02 -3.46
C ALA A 617 -17.63 1.69 -4.35
N VAL A 618 -17.56 2.30 -5.54
CA VAL A 618 -16.36 2.40 -6.39
C VAL A 618 -15.10 2.90 -5.66
N ASP A 619 -15.20 3.84 -4.73
CA ASP A 619 -14.04 4.30 -3.95
C ASP A 619 -13.68 3.37 -2.78
N ARG A 620 -14.42 2.26 -2.63
CA ARG A 620 -14.24 1.18 -1.64
C ARG A 620 -13.99 -0.18 -2.29
N GLY A 621 -13.24 -0.16 -3.39
CA GLY A 621 -12.70 -1.36 -4.04
C GLY A 621 -13.58 -1.96 -5.15
N ALA A 622 -14.72 -1.37 -5.51
CA ALA A 622 -15.60 -1.86 -6.58
C ALA A 622 -15.06 -1.57 -8.01
N ASN A 623 -13.81 -1.93 -8.27
CA ASN A 623 -13.05 -1.59 -9.48
C ASN A 623 -13.49 -2.34 -10.77
N LEU A 624 -14.43 -3.30 -10.69
CA LEU A 624 -15.04 -3.94 -11.87
C LEU A 624 -16.11 -3.08 -12.53
N ASP A 625 -16.64 -2.08 -11.82
CA ASP A 625 -17.69 -1.19 -12.30
C ASP A 625 -17.08 0.02 -13.04
N THR A 626 -15.87 0.42 -12.64
CA THR A 626 -14.99 1.37 -13.32
C THR A 626 -14.11 0.74 -14.41
N LEU A 627 -14.07 -0.60 -14.50
CA LEU A 627 -13.21 -1.37 -15.41
C LEU A 627 -13.28 -0.86 -16.86
N ASP A 628 -14.45 -0.39 -17.31
CA ASP A 628 -14.74 0.04 -18.67
C ASP A 628 -14.87 1.58 -18.82
N MET A 629 -14.40 2.36 -17.83
CA MET A 629 -14.35 3.83 -17.94
C MET A 629 -13.40 4.29 -19.06
N PRO A 630 -13.74 5.37 -19.79
CA PRO A 630 -12.89 5.89 -20.86
C PRO A 630 -11.55 6.41 -20.31
N LEU A 631 -10.45 6.04 -20.97
CA LEU A 631 -9.08 6.39 -20.57
C LEU A 631 -8.50 7.57 -21.34
N THR A 632 -9.33 8.22 -22.17
CA THR A 632 -8.96 9.26 -23.12
C THR A 632 -9.99 10.40 -23.12
N ASP A 633 -9.71 11.50 -23.81
CA ASP A 633 -10.60 12.67 -23.90
C ASP A 633 -11.88 12.40 -24.70
N ARG A 634 -12.19 11.14 -25.07
CA ARG A 634 -13.34 10.73 -25.90
C ARG A 634 -14.68 11.34 -25.47
N LEU A 635 -14.96 11.44 -24.17
CA LEU A 635 -16.19 12.06 -23.67
C LEU A 635 -16.18 13.59 -23.89
N TRP A 636 -15.07 14.24 -23.55
CA TRP A 636 -14.86 15.67 -23.79
C TRP A 636 -14.93 16.02 -25.29
N LEU A 637 -14.27 15.23 -26.15
CA LEU A 637 -14.32 15.37 -27.60
C LEU A 637 -15.75 15.27 -28.12
N ARG A 638 -16.52 14.25 -27.73
CA ARG A 638 -17.93 14.11 -28.12
C ARG A 638 -18.74 15.37 -27.77
N ASP A 639 -18.56 15.90 -26.57
CA ASP A 639 -19.35 17.03 -26.09
C ASP A 639 -18.94 18.35 -26.79
N ARG A 640 -17.64 18.56 -27.03
CA ARG A 640 -17.12 19.67 -27.85
C ARG A 640 -17.55 19.61 -29.31
N LEU A 641 -17.59 18.41 -29.91
CA LEU A 641 -18.05 18.21 -31.29
C LEU A 641 -19.57 18.48 -31.41
N ALA A 642 -20.36 18.06 -30.42
CA ALA A 642 -21.79 18.37 -30.35
C ALA A 642 -22.05 19.88 -30.19
N GLU A 643 -21.18 20.62 -29.50
CA GLU A 643 -21.23 22.09 -29.42
C GLU A 643 -20.83 22.75 -30.74
N ALA A 644 -19.73 22.29 -31.37
CA ALA A 644 -19.30 22.79 -32.68
C ALA A 644 -20.43 22.67 -33.73
N ARG A 645 -21.15 21.54 -33.75
CA ARG A 645 -22.32 21.33 -34.63
C ARG A 645 -23.48 22.31 -34.42
N ARG A 646 -23.60 22.95 -33.24
CA ARG A 646 -24.68 23.92 -32.93
C ARG A 646 -24.37 25.34 -33.41
N ILE A 647 -23.12 25.65 -33.74
CA ILE A 647 -22.75 26.94 -34.31
C ILE A 647 -23.27 27.02 -35.75
N ARG A 648 -23.87 28.17 -36.12
CA ARG A 648 -24.67 28.30 -37.35
C ARG A 648 -23.85 28.58 -38.60
N ASP A 649 -22.68 29.19 -38.45
CA ASP A 649 -21.82 29.64 -39.54
C ASP A 649 -20.54 28.80 -39.65
N GLU A 650 -20.10 28.52 -40.87
CA GLU A 650 -18.90 27.70 -41.11
C GLU A 650 -17.61 28.27 -40.47
N PRO A 651 -17.33 29.59 -40.47
CA PRO A 651 -16.17 30.15 -39.79
C PRO A 651 -16.17 29.88 -38.29
N GLY A 652 -17.30 30.05 -37.60
CA GLY A 652 -17.45 29.73 -36.19
C GLY A 652 -17.33 28.24 -35.89
N ARG A 653 -17.90 27.37 -36.74
CA ARG A 653 -17.72 25.91 -36.64
C ARG A 653 -16.26 25.51 -36.80
N LEU A 654 -15.56 26.08 -37.77
CA LEU A 654 -14.13 25.84 -37.99
C LEU A 654 -13.31 26.33 -36.79
N ALA A 655 -13.57 27.54 -36.29
CA ALA A 655 -12.89 28.08 -35.11
C ALA A 655 -13.08 27.19 -33.86
N ALA A 656 -14.26 26.58 -33.68
CA ALA A 656 -14.49 25.62 -32.60
C ALA A 656 -13.68 24.32 -32.77
N VAL A 657 -13.53 23.81 -34.00
CA VAL A 657 -12.67 22.66 -34.27
C VAL A 657 -11.19 22.99 -34.08
N GLU A 658 -10.74 24.17 -34.53
CA GLU A 658 -9.36 24.63 -34.31
C GLU A 658 -9.06 24.81 -32.82
N ALA A 659 -10.02 25.27 -32.02
CA ALA A 659 -9.88 25.36 -30.56
C ALA A 659 -9.77 23.98 -29.87
N ILE A 660 -10.31 22.91 -30.46
CA ILE A 660 -10.08 21.53 -30.00
C ILE A 660 -8.64 21.10 -30.33
N LEU A 661 -8.21 21.30 -31.58
CA LEU A 661 -6.89 20.89 -32.07
C LEU A 661 -5.74 21.64 -31.38
N HIS A 662 -5.90 22.94 -31.17
CA HIS A 662 -4.88 23.83 -30.59
C HIS A 662 -5.09 24.08 -29.08
N ARG A 663 -5.88 23.27 -28.37
CA ARG A 663 -6.15 23.43 -26.93
C ARG A 663 -4.87 23.56 -26.08
N THR A 664 -3.85 22.77 -26.41
CA THR A 664 -2.56 22.71 -25.70
C THR A 664 -1.45 23.49 -26.39
N ASP A 665 -1.77 24.28 -27.43
CA ASP A 665 -0.80 25.09 -28.16
C ASP A 665 -0.61 26.45 -27.43
N PRO A 666 0.60 26.76 -26.92
CA PRO A 666 0.87 28.03 -26.26
C PRO A 666 1.22 29.16 -27.25
N GLY A 667 1.30 28.86 -28.55
CA GLY A 667 1.75 29.79 -29.59
C GLY A 667 3.27 30.03 -29.61
N PRO A 668 3.77 30.80 -30.60
CA PRO A 668 5.20 31.01 -30.79
C PRO A 668 5.90 31.67 -29.59
N GLY A 669 6.90 30.99 -29.04
CA GLY A 669 7.65 31.46 -27.87
C GLY A 669 6.90 31.37 -26.54
N GLY A 670 5.78 30.64 -26.51
CA GLY A 670 5.11 30.21 -25.29
C GLY A 670 5.43 28.77 -24.90
N PHE A 671 4.99 28.38 -23.70
CA PHE A 671 5.23 27.07 -23.09
C PHE A 671 3.91 26.47 -22.60
N TYR A 672 3.80 25.14 -22.58
CA TYR A 672 2.65 24.40 -22.06
C TYR A 672 3.14 23.22 -21.20
N ASP A 673 2.54 23.08 -20.02
CA ASP A 673 2.79 22.02 -19.06
C ASP A 673 1.44 21.37 -18.64
N ASP A 674 1.40 20.03 -18.66
CA ASP A 674 0.33 19.18 -18.09
C ASP A 674 0.95 18.51 -16.87
N LEU A 675 0.70 19.10 -15.69
CA LEU A 675 1.47 18.86 -14.48
C LEU A 675 1.15 17.55 -13.77
N GLY A 676 0.00 16.93 -14.09
CA GLY A 676 -0.26 15.56 -13.69
C GLY A 676 0.41 14.54 -14.63
N ASN A 677 0.70 14.93 -15.87
CA ASN A 677 1.32 14.05 -16.86
C ASN A 677 2.85 14.03 -16.71
N LEU A 678 3.37 12.87 -16.34
CA LEU A 678 4.80 12.63 -16.12
C LEU A 678 5.69 12.97 -17.33
N GLU A 679 5.14 12.90 -18.55
CA GLU A 679 5.83 13.19 -19.82
C GLU A 679 5.76 14.67 -20.23
N LYS A 680 4.97 15.51 -19.54
CA LYS A 680 4.64 16.89 -19.95
C LYS A 680 4.78 17.94 -18.84
N GLN A 681 5.71 17.70 -17.92
CA GLN A 681 6.02 18.54 -16.76
C GLN A 681 7.44 19.16 -16.79
N PRO A 682 7.99 19.60 -17.95
CA PRO A 682 9.41 19.98 -18.06
C PRO A 682 9.83 21.13 -17.14
N HIS A 683 8.90 22.00 -16.74
CA HIS A 683 9.18 23.14 -15.86
C HIS A 683 8.84 22.89 -14.38
N LEU A 684 8.28 21.73 -14.02
CA LEU A 684 7.93 21.43 -12.62
C LEU A 684 9.19 21.20 -11.78
N VAL A 685 9.35 21.96 -10.69
CA VAL A 685 10.43 21.75 -9.73
C VAL A 685 10.10 20.51 -8.89
N ARG A 686 10.62 19.34 -9.30
CA ARG A 686 10.54 18.10 -8.52
C ARG A 686 11.37 18.22 -7.23
N GLY A 687 10.89 17.53 -6.19
CA GLY A 687 11.48 17.57 -4.84
C GLY A 687 12.43 16.41 -4.57
N LEU A 688 12.25 15.77 -3.41
CA LEU A 688 13.05 14.63 -2.95
C LEU A 688 12.54 13.31 -3.57
N ASP A 689 13.41 12.30 -3.60
CA ASP A 689 13.02 10.93 -3.95
C ASP A 689 11.98 10.38 -2.95
N TYR A 690 11.09 9.50 -3.42
CA TYR A 690 10.00 8.94 -2.61
C TYR A 690 10.48 8.32 -1.28
N ALA A 691 11.60 7.59 -1.27
CA ALA A 691 12.15 6.99 -0.05
C ALA A 691 12.62 8.03 1.00
N ALA A 692 12.86 9.27 0.59
CA ALA A 692 13.24 10.37 1.45
C ALA A 692 12.06 11.28 1.84
N ASP A 693 10.88 11.14 1.23
CA ASP A 693 9.67 11.94 1.49
C ASP A 693 8.37 11.16 1.14
N PRO A 694 8.10 9.98 1.73
CA PRO A 694 7.10 9.04 1.20
C PRO A 694 5.64 9.49 1.35
N ASP A 695 5.33 10.42 2.24
CA ASP A 695 4.03 11.12 2.31
C ASP A 695 4.04 12.52 1.67
N PHE A 696 5.03 12.82 0.82
CA PHE A 696 5.11 14.02 -0.01
C PHE A 696 4.88 15.34 0.75
N ARG A 697 5.50 15.45 1.94
CA ARG A 697 5.41 16.65 2.80
C ARG A 697 6.21 17.83 2.30
N ARG A 698 7.22 17.58 1.45
CA ARG A 698 8.15 18.59 0.93
C ARG A 698 8.22 18.61 -0.58
N SER A 699 7.74 17.55 -1.23
CA SER A 699 7.87 17.32 -2.67
C SER A 699 6.50 17.29 -3.33
N PRO A 700 6.32 17.86 -4.54
CA PRO A 700 5.07 17.71 -5.28
C PRO A 700 4.94 16.27 -5.81
N TYR A 701 3.69 15.83 -6.00
CA TYR A 701 3.33 14.51 -6.53
C TYR A 701 2.13 14.58 -7.47
N VAL A 702 1.85 13.49 -8.19
CA VAL A 702 0.65 13.38 -9.01
C VAL A 702 -0.57 13.17 -8.11
N GLY A 703 -1.40 14.21 -7.98
CA GLY A 703 -2.73 14.14 -7.39
C GLY A 703 -3.78 13.82 -8.44
N PHE A 704 -4.90 13.25 -7.99
CA PHE A 704 -6.01 12.84 -8.86
C PHE A 704 -7.34 13.44 -8.39
N GLY A 705 -8.26 13.61 -9.33
CA GLY A 705 -9.62 14.06 -9.09
C GLY A 705 -10.36 14.23 -10.41
N SER A 706 -11.24 13.28 -10.74
CA SER A 706 -11.89 13.18 -12.05
C SER A 706 -13.39 13.44 -11.98
N ARG A 707 -13.97 13.99 -13.04
CA ARG A 707 -15.42 13.97 -13.31
C ARG A 707 -15.68 13.64 -14.78
N ALA A 708 -16.81 13.02 -15.08
CA ALA A 708 -17.17 12.67 -16.45
C ALA A 708 -17.23 13.91 -17.35
N GLY A 709 -16.65 13.82 -18.56
CA GLY A 709 -16.60 14.92 -19.53
C GLY A 709 -15.47 15.94 -19.34
N TRP A 710 -14.67 15.83 -18.27
CA TRP A 710 -13.40 16.57 -18.18
C TRP A 710 -12.37 15.99 -19.17
N PRO A 711 -11.47 16.82 -19.74
CA PRO A 711 -10.22 16.34 -20.32
C PRO A 711 -9.43 15.51 -19.30
N ILE A 712 -8.69 14.50 -19.76
CA ILE A 712 -7.82 13.67 -18.93
C ILE A 712 -6.76 14.52 -18.22
N ALA A 713 -6.27 15.57 -18.87
CA ALA A 713 -5.34 16.54 -18.28
C ALA A 713 -5.91 17.27 -17.03
N TRP A 714 -7.23 17.24 -16.79
CA TRP A 714 -7.86 17.83 -15.59
C TRP A 714 -8.16 16.77 -14.52
N CYS A 715 -8.11 15.48 -14.86
CA CYS A 715 -8.31 14.35 -13.94
C CYS A 715 -7.07 14.08 -13.05
N GLN A 716 -5.93 14.66 -13.42
CA GLN A 716 -4.63 14.58 -12.75
C GLN A 716 -4.07 16.00 -12.54
N ASN A 717 -3.17 16.18 -11.56
CA ASN A 717 -2.57 17.48 -11.25
C ASN A 717 -1.24 17.31 -10.49
N ALA A 718 -0.37 18.32 -10.52
CA ALA A 718 0.67 18.42 -9.52
C ALA A 718 0.06 18.92 -8.20
N GLN A 719 0.27 18.13 -7.16
CA GLN A 719 -0.31 18.31 -5.83
C GLN A 719 0.79 18.47 -4.77
N THR A 720 0.54 19.30 -3.77
CA THR A 720 1.38 19.40 -2.56
C THR A 720 0.58 19.02 -1.31
N LEU A 721 1.28 18.84 -0.17
CA LEU A 721 0.68 18.57 1.13
C LEU A 721 0.97 19.68 2.14
N HIS A 722 -0.01 19.96 3.00
CA HIS A 722 0.01 21.01 4.01
C HIS A 722 0.44 22.36 3.43
N ASP A 723 1.47 22.97 3.99
CA ASP A 723 1.89 24.33 3.65
C ASP A 723 3.06 24.33 2.64
N ALA A 724 3.37 23.17 2.05
CA ALA A 724 4.44 23.03 1.05
C ALA A 724 4.07 23.76 -0.26
N PRO A 725 4.96 24.62 -0.78
CA PRO A 725 4.73 25.33 -2.04
C PRO A 725 4.82 24.37 -3.23
N LEU A 726 4.10 24.70 -4.30
CA LEU A 726 4.34 24.15 -5.62
C LEU A 726 5.14 25.18 -6.42
N SER A 727 6.24 24.79 -7.06
CA SER A 727 7.08 25.70 -7.83
C SER A 727 7.36 25.20 -9.24
N MET A 728 7.42 26.12 -10.19
CA MET A 728 7.81 25.87 -11.58
C MET A 728 8.87 26.86 -12.03
N ARG A 729 9.79 26.43 -12.90
CA ARG A 729 10.89 27.25 -13.41
C ARG A 729 10.97 27.19 -14.94
N TYR A 730 10.89 28.36 -15.57
CA TYR A 730 11.10 28.55 -16.99
C TYR A 730 12.47 29.19 -17.24
N GLU A 731 13.12 28.79 -18.33
CA GLU A 731 14.39 29.37 -18.79
C GLU A 731 14.33 29.64 -20.30
N GLY A 732 15.14 30.60 -20.79
CA GLY A 732 15.18 30.96 -22.21
C GLY A 732 14.03 31.86 -22.66
N LEU A 733 13.44 32.63 -21.74
CA LEU A 733 12.42 33.63 -22.05
C LEU A 733 13.03 34.82 -22.81
N ASP A 734 12.22 35.46 -23.65
CA ASP A 734 12.58 36.73 -24.28
C ASP A 734 12.41 37.86 -23.26
N ALA A 735 13.52 38.33 -22.70
CA ALA A 735 13.58 39.40 -21.69
C ALA A 735 12.95 40.74 -22.14
N SER A 736 12.69 40.93 -23.44
CA SER A 736 11.99 42.11 -23.97
C SER A 736 10.47 41.90 -24.16
N ALA A 737 10.01 40.65 -24.13
CA ALA A 737 8.60 40.30 -24.30
C ALA A 737 7.82 40.50 -22.99
N ARG A 738 6.49 40.55 -23.11
CA ARG A 738 5.59 40.44 -21.96
C ARG A 738 4.91 39.08 -21.99
N TYR A 739 4.64 38.56 -20.81
CA TYR A 739 4.05 37.24 -20.65
C TYR A 739 2.71 37.30 -19.90
N ARG A 740 1.93 36.24 -20.08
CA ARG A 740 0.70 35.94 -19.35
C ARG A 740 0.72 34.48 -18.98
N VAL A 741 0.37 34.16 -17.75
CA VAL A 741 0.15 32.78 -17.33
C VAL A 741 -1.33 32.43 -17.48
N ARG A 742 -1.62 31.32 -18.15
CA ARG A 742 -2.94 30.67 -18.16
C ARG A 742 -2.84 29.42 -17.28
N ILE A 743 -3.83 29.17 -16.43
CA ILE A 743 -3.77 28.09 -15.43
C ILE A 743 -5.11 27.36 -15.39
N THR A 744 -5.08 26.03 -15.38
CA THR A 744 -6.24 25.21 -14.98
C THR A 744 -6.01 24.67 -13.56
N TYR A 745 -6.85 25.10 -12.62
CA TYR A 745 -6.89 24.55 -11.26
C TYR A 745 -7.94 23.42 -11.17
N ALA A 746 -7.53 22.21 -10.78
CA ALA A 746 -8.41 21.03 -10.71
C ALA A 746 -8.23 20.25 -9.37
N GLY A 747 -8.45 18.93 -9.37
CA GLY A 747 -8.35 18.07 -8.18
C GLY A 747 -9.66 17.99 -7.38
N ASP A 748 -9.56 17.73 -6.07
CA ASP A 748 -10.71 17.52 -5.17
C ASP A 748 -11.01 18.71 -4.22
N SER A 749 -10.02 19.58 -3.98
CA SER A 749 -10.06 20.58 -2.91
C SER A 749 -10.34 21.97 -3.48
N PHE A 750 -11.52 22.15 -4.09
CA PHE A 750 -11.91 23.43 -4.70
C PHE A 750 -12.06 24.57 -3.70
N ARG A 751 -12.45 24.29 -2.45
CA ARG A 751 -12.60 25.31 -1.39
C ARG A 751 -11.27 25.91 -0.90
N ASN A 752 -10.12 25.39 -1.33
CA ASN A 752 -8.83 25.98 -1.01
C ASN A 752 -8.56 27.18 -1.91
N LYS A 753 -8.27 28.34 -1.29
CA LYS A 753 -7.74 29.49 -2.03
C LYS A 753 -6.25 29.31 -2.27
N ILE A 754 -5.80 29.77 -3.43
CA ILE A 754 -4.41 29.65 -3.89
C ILE A 754 -3.86 31.05 -4.17
N HIS A 755 -2.68 31.34 -3.63
CA HIS A 755 -1.89 32.53 -3.94
C HIS A 755 -0.79 32.13 -4.94
N LEU A 756 -0.45 33.02 -5.88
CA LEU A 756 0.59 32.80 -6.89
C LEU A 756 1.54 33.99 -6.98
N ASP A 757 2.84 33.72 -6.80
CA ASP A 757 3.94 34.66 -7.05
C ASP A 757 4.70 34.34 -8.35
N ALA A 758 5.26 35.38 -8.95
CA ALA A 758 6.33 35.34 -9.95
C ALA A 758 7.54 36.08 -9.37
N GLU A 759 8.66 35.39 -9.12
CA GLU A 759 9.86 35.97 -8.47
C GLU A 759 9.53 36.72 -7.14
N GLY A 760 8.62 36.17 -6.34
CA GLY A 760 8.14 36.79 -5.10
C GLY A 760 7.25 38.03 -5.28
N THR A 761 6.84 38.35 -6.51
CA THR A 761 5.86 39.40 -6.82
C THR A 761 4.50 38.76 -7.10
N PRO A 762 3.41 39.15 -6.40
CA PRO A 762 2.10 38.53 -6.60
C PRO A 762 1.57 38.68 -8.03
N VAL A 763 1.19 37.56 -8.64
CA VAL A 763 0.43 37.46 -9.90
C VAL A 763 -1.07 37.47 -9.61
N HIS A 764 -1.48 36.72 -8.58
CA HIS A 764 -2.79 36.86 -7.94
C HIS A 764 -2.70 36.52 -6.45
N ASP A 765 -3.52 37.19 -5.64
CA ASP A 765 -3.64 36.88 -4.21
C ASP A 765 -4.50 35.60 -4.00
N TRP A 766 -5.06 35.39 -2.81
CA TRP A 766 -5.92 34.26 -2.41
C TRP A 766 -7.13 34.02 -3.33
N PHE A 767 -6.87 33.40 -4.48
CA PHE A 767 -7.81 33.17 -5.55
C PHE A 767 -8.62 31.90 -5.29
N GLN A 768 -9.94 32.02 -5.44
CA GLN A 768 -10.88 30.91 -5.31
C GLN A 768 -10.88 30.09 -6.60
N LYS A 769 -10.45 28.83 -6.55
CA LYS A 769 -10.47 27.90 -7.69
C LYS A 769 -11.88 27.82 -8.29
N PRO A 770 -12.04 27.90 -9.63
CA PRO A 770 -13.31 27.63 -10.29
C PRO A 770 -13.77 26.18 -10.08
N ASP A 771 -15.06 25.98 -9.83
CA ASP A 771 -15.72 24.68 -9.88
C ASP A 771 -17.00 24.82 -10.73
N PRO A 772 -17.08 24.19 -11.93
CA PRO A 772 -16.08 23.29 -12.53
C PRO A 772 -14.77 23.99 -12.93
N PRO A 773 -13.66 23.22 -13.09
CA PRO A 773 -12.41 23.73 -13.63
C PRO A 773 -12.59 24.43 -14.97
N MET A 774 -11.85 25.51 -15.16
CA MET A 774 -11.69 26.21 -16.42
C MET A 774 -10.35 26.95 -16.44
N PRO A 775 -9.75 27.20 -17.61
CA PRO A 775 -8.56 28.02 -17.70
C PRO A 775 -8.83 29.47 -17.26
N VAL A 776 -7.95 30.01 -16.42
CA VAL A 776 -7.94 31.40 -15.97
C VAL A 776 -6.63 32.06 -16.33
N GLU A 777 -6.64 33.38 -16.59
CA GLU A 777 -5.50 34.12 -17.16
C GLU A 777 -5.07 35.29 -16.29
N PHE A 778 -3.76 35.41 -16.05
CA PHE A 778 -3.15 36.48 -15.26
C PHE A 778 -1.88 37.01 -15.92
N ASP A 779 -1.67 38.32 -15.85
CA ASP A 779 -0.51 38.96 -16.43
C ASP A 779 0.74 38.76 -15.55
N VAL A 780 1.86 38.33 -16.15
CA VAL A 780 3.13 38.16 -15.42
C VAL A 780 3.83 39.52 -15.31
N PRO A 781 4.32 39.93 -14.12
CA PRO A 781 5.12 41.15 -13.97
C PRO A 781 6.35 41.12 -14.88
N ALA A 782 6.54 42.14 -15.72
CA ALA A 782 7.65 42.18 -16.68
C ALA A 782 9.04 42.18 -16.02
N SER A 783 9.14 42.60 -14.75
CA SER A 783 10.35 42.48 -13.94
C SER A 783 10.73 41.04 -13.61
N ALA A 784 9.75 40.13 -13.51
CA ALA A 784 9.95 38.72 -13.17
C ALA A 784 10.39 37.86 -14.37
N THR A 785 10.53 38.45 -15.57
CA THR A 785 11.04 37.77 -16.78
C THR A 785 12.25 38.49 -17.40
N ALA A 786 12.78 39.51 -16.73
CA ALA A 786 13.73 40.47 -17.31
C ALA A 786 15.16 39.93 -17.49
N ASP A 787 15.50 38.78 -16.89
CA ASP A 787 16.78 38.09 -17.06
C ASP A 787 16.67 36.84 -17.98
N GLY A 788 15.50 36.59 -18.56
CA GLY A 788 15.21 35.41 -19.38
C GLY A 788 14.83 34.15 -18.60
N ARG A 789 14.56 34.27 -17.29
CA ARG A 789 14.06 33.20 -16.42
C ARG A 789 12.74 33.61 -15.75
N LEU A 790 12.04 32.65 -15.15
CA LEU A 790 10.84 32.88 -14.35
C LEU A 790 10.61 31.71 -13.40
N GLU A 791 10.61 31.97 -12.10
CA GLU A 791 10.08 31.08 -11.07
C GLU A 791 8.65 31.48 -10.68
N LEU A 792 7.70 30.58 -10.92
CA LEU A 792 6.32 30.67 -10.44
C LEU A 792 6.18 29.83 -9.17
N THR A 793 5.57 30.39 -8.12
CA THR A 793 5.32 29.65 -6.87
C THR A 793 3.87 29.82 -6.39
N TRP A 794 3.18 28.69 -6.26
CA TRP A 794 1.83 28.61 -5.69
C TRP A 794 1.89 28.21 -4.20
N ARG A 795 1.01 28.80 -3.40
CA ARG A 795 0.79 28.42 -1.99
C ARG A 795 -0.70 28.37 -1.66
N GLN A 796 -1.09 27.51 -0.72
CA GLN A 796 -2.44 27.56 -0.13
C GLN A 796 -2.45 28.39 1.16
N GLU A 797 -3.66 28.71 1.65
CA GLU A 797 -3.85 29.31 2.98
C GLU A 797 -3.19 28.42 4.07
N PRO A 798 -2.27 28.95 4.89
CA PRO A 798 -1.44 28.15 5.78
C PRO A 798 -2.21 27.61 7.00
N GLY A 799 -1.65 26.60 7.67
CA GLY A 799 -2.14 26.12 8.96
C GLY A 799 -3.38 25.21 8.94
N LYS A 800 -3.93 24.88 7.76
CA LYS A 800 -5.13 24.05 7.60
C LYS A 800 -4.95 22.62 8.11
N GLY A 801 -5.96 22.12 8.82
CA GLY A 801 -6.07 20.72 9.30
C GLY A 801 -6.74 19.78 8.28
N ARG A 802 -7.41 18.74 8.79
CA ARG A 802 -8.09 17.68 8.00
C ARG A 802 -7.11 16.97 7.04
N ASN A 803 -7.58 16.54 5.87
CA ASN A 803 -6.85 15.77 4.86
C ASN A 803 -5.52 16.40 4.38
N GLY A 804 -5.24 17.66 4.70
CA GLY A 804 -3.96 18.31 4.43
C GLY A 804 -3.67 18.60 2.96
N ARG A 805 -4.66 18.52 2.04
CA ARG A 805 -4.44 18.82 0.61
C ARG A 805 -3.92 20.25 0.43
N GLY A 806 -2.83 20.40 -0.31
CA GLY A 806 -2.15 21.66 -0.60
C GLY A 806 -2.62 22.31 -1.89
N CYS A 807 -1.67 22.77 -2.69
CA CYS A 807 -1.91 23.23 -4.06
C CYS A 807 -2.33 22.05 -4.95
N GLN A 808 -3.15 22.32 -5.96
CA GLN A 808 -3.60 21.35 -6.98
C GLN A 808 -3.69 22.10 -8.33
N VAL A 809 -2.68 21.93 -9.19
CA VAL A 809 -2.59 22.62 -10.48
C VAL A 809 -2.47 21.59 -11.59
N ALA A 810 -3.41 21.62 -12.54
CA ALA A 810 -3.51 20.62 -13.61
C ALA A 810 -2.68 21.03 -14.82
N GLU A 811 -2.88 22.25 -15.32
CA GLU A 811 -2.25 22.74 -16.54
C GLU A 811 -1.76 24.17 -16.38
N VAL A 812 -0.64 24.48 -17.03
CA VAL A 812 -0.10 25.84 -17.10
C VAL A 812 0.32 26.12 -18.53
N TRP A 813 -0.01 27.30 -19.05
CA TRP A 813 0.60 27.87 -20.24
C TRP A 813 1.29 29.17 -19.86
N LEU A 814 2.53 29.36 -20.31
CA LEU A 814 3.20 30.65 -20.30
C LEU A 814 3.11 31.23 -21.71
N LEU A 815 2.18 32.17 -21.91
CA LEU A 815 1.85 32.76 -23.20
C LEU A 815 2.66 34.04 -23.41
N ARG A 816 3.37 34.12 -24.54
CA ARG A 816 3.98 35.37 -25.03
C ARG A 816 2.90 36.30 -25.57
N LYS A 817 2.99 37.59 -25.25
CA LYS A 817 2.13 38.67 -25.76
C LYS A 817 2.70 39.36 -26.99
#